data_AF-A0AAT9FNZ4-F1
#
_entry.id   AF-A0AAT9FNZ4-F1
#
_cell.length_a   1.000
_cell.length_b   1.000
_cell.length_c   1.000
_cell.angle_alpha   90.00
_cell.angle_beta   90.00
_cell.angle_gamma   90.00
#
_symmetry.space_group_name_H-M   'P 1'
#
loop_
_entity.id
_entity.type
_entity.pdbx_description
1 polymer ?
#
loop_
_entity_poly.entity_id
_entity_poly.type
_entity_poly.pdbx_seq_one_letter_code
_entity_poly.pdbx_strand_id
1 'polypeptide(L)'
;MEFLMVLSSDLPRFRESPSRHDPVGLRLPVVVERFASVLRRLAFLAKRSSSIPSAFGLMQVRALALFLREMRTPDFPPSVRKSHLPLWQSFAVLRHSHFLTKQHFLRTALPPRNSIYSMITSILPKFFGSKNARELTRIRPIVSRINTLEEKLQREPADELRKLTSQWQRHLARYHPLDVAPKSALERMDEAGLGETATALQERFDSLRKEFSSLPSKVAATADSIESAKAAFSNIEPRFADARAKYLLQILPEAYAVVKNAARRLCGSDVMVSGQPLQWDMVHFDVQLIGGIALHRGLIAEMQTGEGKTLVATLPVYLNALTGLGVHVVTVNDYLAKRDSDWMGALYQSLGLSVGCLQNDMEPSDRRKVYACDITYGTNSEFGFDYLRDNGMADDREEQVQRGHYLAILDEVDSILIDDARTPLIITSPSEQSSQPLLDLKPQVHKLVKRQTALCNQLASDVKRSLEEGDVSAAGLALYKLKLGHPRHRQLLRFMENSELRKLLEKTELQYQKRGNRKDIYKLKEELYFAIDDKRRDADLMEKGRVFLSPKDPESFTLPDFADKLDAINADENLTREQKANAVQTIQTERNSRAASIHGISQLLTAYCLYERDVHYVVRGGKVTIIDESTGREMDGRRWSDGLHQAVEAKEGVKIEEETKTYATITIQNYFRLYEKLAGMTGTAETAAAEFHAIYKLDVLPIPTHAPNLRIDRNDQLFKTRRDKYLTVIRTVEEAHKTGQPVLIGTASVEASETLARMLKLAKIPHSVLNAKYHEQEAAIVSKAGQKGAVTVSTNMAGRGTDIKLGEGVAELGGLFVIATERHASRRVDRQLRGRCSRQGDPGCSQFFISLEDDLMRNHGDPAQMTALIEHAKKSGARIPPIGKLVETAQMRIEQRDSHARKQVLDFDDVMNLQREIVYDFRNNVLATEDIRDLAQQTIDEIVTQHVQEHLSDCDAHDPDLTPLLEWAREVCQAEVDDLKSVEPNKLAEEISQRIQSSYSDRLDGVPPEAIEREERRSLMFAIDNGWQEHLAEMDELREGVYLRSQGQKDPLVEYKIEAFKLFGVLMDQIKRDATANLFQLAAGISALKTAR
;
A
#
# COMPACT_ATOMS: atom_id res chain seq x y z
N MET A 1 29.93 17.64 -27.69
CA MET A 1 29.74 17.73 -26.22
C MET A 1 28.58 18.64 -25.85
N GLU A 2 28.56 19.93 -26.18
CA GLU A 2 27.40 20.81 -25.90
C GLU A 2 26.07 20.28 -26.45
N PHE A 3 26.07 19.74 -27.68
CA PHE A 3 24.89 19.14 -28.31
C PHE A 3 24.31 17.93 -27.53
N LEU A 4 25.18 17.13 -26.89
CA LEU A 4 24.76 15.99 -26.07
C LEU A 4 24.32 16.43 -24.67
N MET A 5 24.88 17.52 -24.15
CA MET A 5 24.42 18.12 -22.88
C MET A 5 22.99 18.63 -22.99
N VAL A 6 22.66 19.40 -24.04
CA VAL A 6 21.31 19.93 -24.29
C VAL A 6 20.28 18.80 -24.48
N LEU A 7 20.63 17.74 -25.22
CA LEU A 7 19.77 16.56 -25.42
C LEU A 7 19.54 15.75 -24.13
N SER A 8 20.50 15.76 -23.19
CA SER A 8 20.39 15.00 -21.94
C SER A 8 19.68 15.74 -20.81
N SER A 9 19.75 17.07 -20.79
CA SER A 9 19.17 17.89 -19.71
C SER A 9 17.73 18.33 -19.99
N ASP A 10 17.39 18.60 -21.25
CA ASP A 10 16.18 19.38 -21.56
C ASP A 10 15.07 18.54 -22.21
N LEU A 11 15.40 17.47 -22.94
CA LEU A 11 14.39 16.63 -23.64
C LEU A 11 13.44 15.83 -22.73
N PRO A 12 13.85 15.32 -21.54
CA PRO A 12 12.92 14.62 -20.65
C PRO A 12 11.83 15.53 -20.09
N ARG A 13 12.13 16.82 -19.89
CA ARG A 13 11.22 17.82 -19.31
C ARG A 13 10.05 18.23 -20.23
N PHE A 14 10.12 17.91 -21.52
CA PHE A 14 9.04 18.20 -22.49
C PHE A 14 7.97 17.11 -22.60
N ARG A 15 8.12 15.99 -21.89
CA ARG A 15 7.13 14.89 -21.87
C ARG A 15 6.18 14.91 -20.67
N GLU A 16 6.38 15.83 -19.74
CA GLU A 16 5.49 16.00 -18.59
C GLU A 16 4.40 17.03 -18.92
N SER A 17 3.15 16.69 -18.62
CA SER A 17 2.00 17.59 -18.70
C SER A 17 2.25 18.83 -17.82
N PRO A 18 1.73 20.02 -18.19
CA PRO A 18 1.99 21.24 -17.44
C PRO A 18 1.36 21.16 -16.05
N SER A 19 2.17 21.17 -14.99
CA SER A 19 1.71 21.46 -13.64
C SER A 19 1.40 22.95 -13.51
N ARG A 20 0.40 23.30 -12.69
CA ARG A 20 -0.20 24.64 -12.56
C ARG A 20 0.71 25.75 -11.99
N HIS A 21 1.99 25.50 -11.75
CA HIS A 21 2.90 26.48 -11.16
C HIS A 21 4.27 26.50 -11.86
N ASP A 22 4.33 27.04 -13.07
CA ASP A 22 5.56 27.59 -13.63
C ASP A 22 5.23 28.94 -14.29
N PRO A 23 5.35 30.07 -13.58
CA PRO A 23 5.26 31.36 -14.22
C PRO A 23 6.55 31.55 -15.02
N VAL A 24 6.39 31.91 -16.29
CA VAL A 24 7.43 32.37 -17.23
C VAL A 24 7.86 31.34 -18.30
N GLY A 25 7.17 31.38 -19.44
CA GLY A 25 7.59 30.83 -20.73
C GLY A 25 8.80 31.53 -21.39
N LEU A 26 9.95 31.62 -20.70
CA LEU A 26 11.18 32.24 -21.22
C LEU A 26 12.31 31.26 -21.58
N ARG A 27 12.17 29.95 -21.36
CA ARG A 27 13.29 29.00 -21.62
C ARG A 27 13.30 28.35 -23.01
N LEU A 28 12.16 28.29 -23.70
CA LEU A 28 12.08 27.68 -25.04
C LEU A 28 12.88 28.43 -26.11
N PRO A 29 12.83 29.78 -26.19
CA PRO A 29 13.56 30.53 -27.23
C PRO A 29 15.08 30.40 -27.09
N VAL A 30 15.59 30.41 -25.86
CA VAL A 30 17.04 30.33 -25.56
C VAL A 30 17.62 28.97 -25.93
N VAL A 31 16.88 27.88 -25.69
CA VAL A 31 17.30 26.52 -26.07
C VAL A 31 17.29 26.36 -27.60
N VAL A 32 16.27 26.87 -28.28
CA VAL A 32 16.16 26.84 -29.76
C VAL A 32 17.29 27.67 -30.40
N GLU A 33 17.62 28.83 -29.84
CA GLU A 33 18.67 29.70 -30.37
C GLU A 33 20.08 29.09 -30.18
N ARG A 34 20.33 28.47 -29.01
CA ARG A 34 21.56 27.69 -28.75
C ARG A 34 21.67 26.49 -29.70
N PHE A 35 20.58 25.78 -29.93
CA PHE A 35 20.55 24.65 -30.87
C PHE A 35 20.82 25.10 -32.32
N ALA A 36 20.23 26.22 -32.73
CA ALA A 36 20.45 26.83 -34.05
C ALA A 36 21.89 27.37 -34.24
N SER A 37 22.51 27.89 -33.16
CA SER A 37 23.92 28.32 -33.15
C SER A 37 24.88 27.13 -33.34
N VAL A 38 24.62 26.02 -32.64
CA VAL A 38 25.41 24.79 -32.78
C VAL A 38 25.27 24.21 -34.19
N LEU A 39 24.07 24.20 -34.76
CA LEU A 39 23.84 23.75 -36.13
C LEU A 39 24.54 24.65 -37.17
N ARG A 40 24.58 25.97 -36.97
CA ARG A 40 25.31 26.90 -37.84
C ARG A 40 26.82 26.68 -37.80
N ARG A 41 27.41 26.46 -36.62
CA ARG A 41 28.84 26.15 -36.48
C ARG A 41 29.21 24.79 -37.08
N LEU A 42 28.34 23.79 -36.94
CA LEU A 42 28.54 22.47 -37.52
C LEU A 42 28.39 22.47 -39.05
N ALA A 43 27.45 23.25 -39.60
CA ALA A 43 27.32 23.46 -41.05
C ALA A 43 28.53 24.20 -41.65
N PHE A 44 29.12 25.14 -40.90
CA PHE A 44 30.35 25.83 -41.29
C PHE A 44 31.56 24.88 -41.33
N LEU A 45 31.68 23.97 -40.36
CA LEU A 45 32.73 22.95 -40.32
C LEU A 45 32.57 21.89 -41.42
N ALA A 46 31.33 21.46 -41.72
CA ALA A 46 31.03 20.49 -42.77
C ALA A 46 31.37 20.99 -44.19
N LYS A 47 31.32 22.31 -44.43
CA LYS A 47 31.72 22.93 -45.71
C LYS A 47 33.23 22.88 -45.98
N ARG A 48 34.07 22.58 -44.98
CA ARG A 48 35.53 22.64 -45.08
C ARG A 48 36.25 21.29 -45.03
N SER A 49 35.56 20.19 -44.77
CA SER A 49 36.19 18.86 -44.72
C SER A 49 35.59 17.93 -45.78
N SER A 50 36.40 17.54 -46.77
CA SER A 50 36.08 16.52 -47.77
C SER A 50 36.09 15.08 -47.21
N SER A 51 36.26 14.90 -45.90
CA SER A 51 36.35 13.60 -45.24
C SER A 51 35.65 13.59 -43.88
N ILE A 52 34.33 13.40 -43.85
CA ILE A 52 33.59 12.96 -42.66
C ILE A 52 32.77 11.72 -43.04
N PRO A 53 32.77 10.63 -42.24
CA PRO A 53 32.08 9.38 -42.59
C PRO A 53 30.56 9.59 -42.72
N SER A 54 29.99 8.96 -43.74
CA SER A 54 28.57 9.04 -44.16
C SER A 54 27.54 8.74 -43.06
N ALA A 55 27.92 8.09 -41.96
CA ALA A 55 27.05 7.83 -40.82
C ALA A 55 26.67 9.10 -40.02
N PHE A 56 27.59 10.07 -39.89
CA PHE A 56 27.33 11.30 -39.14
C PHE A 56 26.42 12.27 -39.91
N GLY A 57 26.58 12.34 -41.23
CA GLY A 57 25.69 13.09 -42.12
C GLY A 57 24.26 12.54 -42.16
N LEU A 58 24.09 11.21 -42.13
CA LEU A 58 22.77 10.57 -42.05
C LEU A 58 22.05 10.82 -40.72
N MET A 59 22.81 10.89 -39.61
CA MET A 59 22.28 11.23 -38.29
C MET A 59 21.80 12.69 -38.23
N GLN A 60 22.54 13.60 -38.88
CA GLN A 60 22.20 15.03 -38.98
C GLN A 60 20.90 15.26 -39.77
N VAL A 61 20.73 14.58 -40.91
CA VAL A 61 19.49 14.69 -41.71
C VAL A 61 18.29 14.07 -40.97
N ARG A 62 18.49 12.97 -40.24
CA ARG A 62 17.42 12.30 -39.45
C ARG A 62 16.98 13.11 -38.22
N ALA A 63 17.91 13.73 -37.48
CA ALA A 63 17.58 14.56 -36.33
C ALA A 63 16.83 15.83 -36.73
N LEU A 64 17.25 16.46 -37.84
CA LEU A 64 16.59 17.63 -38.39
C LEU A 64 15.19 17.30 -38.96
N ALA A 65 15.01 16.13 -39.58
CA ALA A 65 13.72 15.67 -40.06
C ALA A 65 12.72 15.34 -38.92
N LEU A 66 13.21 14.84 -37.78
CA LEU A 66 12.40 14.63 -36.58
C LEU A 66 11.97 15.97 -35.95
N PHE A 67 12.91 16.91 -35.82
CA PHE A 67 12.64 18.26 -35.32
C PHE A 67 11.62 19.03 -36.19
N LEU A 68 11.74 18.92 -37.53
CA LEU A 68 10.78 19.51 -38.47
C LEU A 68 9.40 18.83 -38.44
N ARG A 69 9.34 17.55 -38.04
CA ARG A 69 8.09 16.80 -37.86
C ARG A 69 7.39 17.19 -36.55
N GLU A 70 8.14 17.45 -35.48
CA GLU A 70 7.61 18.00 -34.22
C GLU A 70 7.14 19.44 -34.38
N MET A 71 7.80 20.29 -35.18
CA MET A 71 7.29 21.63 -35.50
C MET A 71 5.95 21.65 -36.24
N ARG A 72 5.46 20.51 -36.74
CA ARG A 72 4.14 20.35 -37.40
C ARG A 72 3.03 19.92 -36.43
N THR A 73 3.30 19.65 -35.16
CA THR A 73 2.22 19.36 -34.21
C THR A 73 1.41 20.62 -33.91
N PRO A 74 0.09 20.50 -33.65
CA PRO A 74 -0.79 21.65 -33.39
C PRO A 74 -0.35 22.47 -32.17
N ASP A 75 0.30 21.83 -31.20
CA ASP A 75 0.70 22.40 -29.91
C ASP A 75 1.97 23.27 -29.96
N PHE A 76 2.56 23.47 -31.16
CA PHE A 76 3.80 24.24 -31.31
C PHE A 76 3.52 25.75 -31.50
N PRO A 77 4.15 26.66 -30.72
CA PRO A 77 3.79 28.09 -30.72
C PRO A 77 3.86 28.77 -32.10
N PRO A 78 2.79 29.46 -32.57
CA PRO A 78 2.72 30.08 -33.90
C PRO A 78 3.76 31.18 -34.14
N SER A 79 4.19 31.88 -33.08
CA SER A 79 5.18 32.97 -33.12
C SER A 79 6.57 32.49 -33.57
N VAL A 80 6.93 31.25 -33.21
CA VAL A 80 8.24 30.65 -33.54
C VAL A 80 8.27 30.17 -35.01
N ARG A 81 7.14 29.67 -35.56
CA ARG A 81 7.05 29.24 -36.97
C ARG A 81 7.36 30.35 -37.97
N LYS A 82 6.95 31.60 -37.70
CA LYS A 82 7.19 32.74 -38.61
C LYS A 82 8.66 33.18 -38.62
N SER A 83 9.37 33.08 -37.50
CA SER A 83 10.76 33.54 -37.37
C SER A 83 11.82 32.66 -38.07
N HIS A 84 11.46 31.43 -38.46
CA HIS A 84 12.41 30.45 -39.01
C HIS A 84 12.13 30.00 -40.46
N LEU A 85 11.27 30.73 -41.18
CA LEU A 85 10.99 30.54 -42.62
C LEU A 85 12.25 30.57 -43.54
N PRO A 86 13.32 31.35 -43.26
CA PRO A 86 14.52 31.38 -44.12
C PRO A 86 15.34 30.08 -44.12
N LEU A 87 15.30 29.30 -43.02
CA LEU A 87 15.94 27.98 -42.93
C LEU A 87 15.26 26.97 -43.86
N TRP A 88 13.97 27.16 -44.12
CA TRP A 88 13.17 26.32 -45.01
C TRP A 88 13.57 26.49 -46.48
N GLN A 89 13.79 27.73 -46.92
CA GLN A 89 14.24 28.03 -48.29
C GLN A 89 15.65 27.51 -48.58
N SER A 90 16.53 27.52 -47.58
CA SER A 90 17.90 27.00 -47.69
C SER A 90 17.95 25.48 -47.91
N PHE A 91 16.91 24.74 -47.52
CA PHE A 91 16.86 23.27 -47.64
C PHE A 91 16.20 22.79 -48.94
N ALA A 92 15.38 23.62 -49.60
CA ALA A 92 14.80 23.29 -50.91
C ALA A 92 15.88 23.05 -51.98
N VAL A 93 17.03 23.70 -51.84
CA VAL A 93 18.21 23.55 -52.71
C VAL A 93 18.90 22.19 -52.55
N LEU A 94 18.91 21.61 -51.34
CA LEU A 94 19.52 20.29 -51.06
C LEU A 94 18.67 19.11 -51.57
N ARG A 95 17.39 19.34 -51.88
CA ARG A 95 16.50 18.30 -52.40
C ARG A 95 16.79 17.93 -53.88
N HIS A 96 17.56 18.76 -54.59
CA HIS A 96 17.90 18.58 -56.00
C HIS A 96 19.25 17.86 -56.27
N SER A 97 20.07 17.58 -55.25
CA SER A 97 21.34 16.87 -55.46
C SER A 97 21.17 15.35 -55.29
N HIS A 98 20.95 14.66 -56.41
CA HIS A 98 21.38 13.31 -56.85
C HIS A 98 21.82 12.21 -55.84
N PHE A 99 21.34 12.16 -54.60
CA PHE A 99 21.84 11.18 -53.59
C PHE A 99 20.82 10.13 -53.13
N LEU A 100 19.67 9.98 -53.79
CA LEU A 100 18.63 9.02 -53.36
C LEU A 100 18.04 8.19 -54.50
N THR A 101 18.88 7.40 -55.18
CA THR A 101 18.46 6.25 -55.98
C THR A 101 19.10 4.98 -55.45
N LYS A 102 18.64 4.50 -54.28
CA LYS A 102 18.73 3.10 -53.84
C LYS A 102 17.80 2.87 -52.64
N GLN A 103 16.50 2.87 -52.92
CA GLN A 103 15.43 2.58 -51.94
C GLN A 103 15.44 1.13 -51.41
N HIS A 104 16.31 0.25 -51.94
CA HIS A 104 16.32 -1.17 -51.56
C HIS A 104 17.24 -1.51 -50.38
N PHE A 105 18.22 -0.67 -50.02
CA PHE A 105 19.16 -0.97 -48.91
C PHE A 105 18.64 -0.54 -47.53
N LEU A 106 17.65 0.37 -47.48
CA LEU A 106 17.10 0.91 -46.22
C LEU A 106 16.06 0.01 -45.56
N ARG A 107 15.60 -1.07 -46.22
CA ARG A 107 14.62 -2.01 -45.65
C ARG A 107 15.24 -3.22 -44.97
N THR A 108 16.50 -3.54 -45.26
CA THR A 108 17.14 -4.79 -44.80
C THR A 108 18.25 -4.60 -43.77
N ALA A 109 18.65 -3.37 -43.43
CA ALA A 109 19.75 -3.07 -42.50
C ALA A 109 19.37 -2.16 -41.33
N LEU A 110 18.13 -2.25 -40.82
CA LEU A 110 17.69 -1.51 -39.64
C LEU A 110 17.47 -2.46 -38.46
N PRO A 111 18.27 -2.41 -37.37
CA PRO A 111 17.85 -2.99 -36.12
C PRO A 111 16.69 -2.15 -35.54
N PRO A 112 15.76 -2.75 -34.78
CA PRO A 112 14.58 -2.06 -34.27
C PRO A 112 14.95 -0.88 -33.36
N ARG A 113 14.04 0.11 -33.25
CA ARG A 113 14.16 1.34 -32.42
C ARG A 113 14.72 1.11 -31.00
N ASN A 114 14.50 -0.09 -30.42
CA ASN A 114 15.01 -0.48 -29.11
C ASN A 114 16.55 -0.62 -29.04
N SER A 115 17.23 -0.84 -30.16
CA SER A 115 18.69 -1.07 -30.22
C SER A 115 19.52 0.19 -29.97
N ILE A 116 19.01 1.37 -30.34
CA ILE A 116 19.74 2.64 -30.15
C ILE A 116 19.57 3.12 -28.70
N TYR A 117 18.36 2.95 -28.14
CA TYR A 117 18.09 3.24 -26.73
C TYR A 117 18.92 2.34 -25.81
N SER A 118 19.06 1.04 -26.15
CA SER A 118 19.91 0.11 -25.39
C SER A 118 21.41 0.40 -25.52
N MET A 119 21.86 0.92 -26.68
CA MET A 119 23.25 1.39 -26.84
C MET A 119 23.53 2.62 -25.98
N ILE A 120 22.63 3.60 -25.94
CA ILE A 120 22.80 4.82 -25.13
C ILE A 120 22.76 4.49 -23.63
N THR A 121 21.83 3.64 -23.18
CA THR A 121 21.76 3.22 -21.77
C THR A 121 22.91 2.31 -21.35
N SER A 122 23.57 1.58 -22.27
CA SER A 122 24.74 0.76 -21.95
C SER A 122 26.08 1.51 -22.00
N ILE A 123 26.16 2.64 -22.72
CA ILE A 123 27.39 3.43 -22.88
C ILE A 123 27.51 4.54 -21.81
N LEU A 124 26.42 5.23 -21.45
CA LEU A 124 26.41 6.32 -20.46
C LEU A 124 26.97 5.92 -19.07
N PRO A 125 26.60 4.76 -18.49
CA PRO A 125 27.15 4.32 -17.21
C PRO A 125 28.66 4.03 -17.26
N LYS A 126 29.20 3.67 -18.43
CA LYS A 126 30.63 3.36 -18.60
C LYS A 126 31.52 4.59 -18.59
N PHE A 127 31.00 5.76 -18.98
CA PHE A 127 31.77 7.02 -19.02
C PHE A 127 31.60 7.90 -17.78
N PHE A 128 30.45 7.84 -17.10
CA PHE A 128 30.12 8.75 -15.98
C PHE A 128 29.76 8.03 -14.67
N GLY A 129 29.90 6.70 -14.62
CA GLY A 129 29.39 5.87 -13.52
C GLY A 129 27.86 5.76 -13.51
N SER A 130 27.34 4.78 -12.77
CA SER A 130 25.89 4.62 -12.51
C SER A 130 25.36 5.77 -11.64
N LYS A 131 24.03 6.00 -11.62
CA LYS A 131 23.36 6.96 -10.70
C LYS A 131 23.82 6.71 -9.26
N ASN A 132 23.89 5.45 -8.85
CA ASN A 132 24.33 5.02 -7.51
C ASN A 132 25.79 5.40 -7.24
N ALA A 133 26.71 5.17 -8.20
CA ALA A 133 28.12 5.51 -8.01
C ALA A 133 28.33 7.02 -7.79
N ARG A 134 27.54 7.87 -8.46
CA ARG A 134 27.59 9.33 -8.26
C ARG A 134 27.08 9.73 -6.88
N GLU A 135 25.98 9.13 -6.42
CA GLU A 135 25.46 9.38 -5.07
C GLU A 135 26.45 8.95 -3.98
N LEU A 136 27.05 7.76 -4.10
CA LEU A 136 28.09 7.32 -3.16
C LEU A 136 29.29 8.27 -3.15
N THR A 137 29.69 8.80 -4.31
CA THR A 137 30.79 9.77 -4.41
C THR A 137 30.45 11.09 -3.70
N ARG A 138 29.18 11.52 -3.72
CA ARG A 138 28.71 12.72 -2.99
C ARG A 138 28.66 12.52 -1.48
N ILE A 139 28.37 11.30 -1.02
CA ILE A 139 28.22 10.97 0.41
C ILE A 139 29.58 10.76 1.11
N ARG A 140 30.58 10.20 0.41
CA ARG A 140 31.90 9.87 1.00
C ARG A 140 32.58 11.02 1.77
N PRO A 141 32.62 12.27 1.28
CA PRO A 141 33.21 13.38 2.03
C PRO A 141 32.51 13.64 3.37
N ILE A 142 31.19 13.45 3.44
CA ILE A 142 30.40 13.61 4.66
C ILE A 142 30.78 12.53 5.67
N VAL A 143 30.94 11.28 5.22
CA VAL A 143 31.38 10.16 6.06
C VAL A 143 32.76 10.42 6.66
N SER A 144 33.71 10.89 5.85
CA SER A 144 35.04 11.28 6.32
C SER A 144 34.97 12.40 7.38
N ARG A 145 34.08 13.38 7.18
CA ARG A 145 33.84 14.46 8.16
C ARG A 145 33.26 13.93 9.47
N ILE A 146 32.28 13.02 9.42
CA ILE A 146 31.69 12.37 10.61
C ILE A 146 32.78 11.67 11.42
N ASN A 147 33.62 10.85 10.77
CA ASN A 147 34.69 10.13 11.44
C ASN A 147 35.71 11.08 12.10
N THR A 148 36.06 12.17 11.42
CA THR A 148 36.98 13.19 11.97
C THR A 148 36.38 13.89 13.20
N LEU A 149 35.06 14.11 13.22
CA LEU A 149 34.37 14.71 14.37
C LEU A 149 34.24 13.71 15.53
N GLU A 150 33.94 12.45 15.23
CA GLU A 150 33.82 11.37 16.23
C GLU A 150 35.14 11.19 16.99
N GLU A 151 36.27 11.18 16.29
CA GLU A 151 37.60 11.09 16.89
C GLU A 151 37.89 12.24 17.87
N LYS A 152 37.40 13.45 17.57
CA LYS A 152 37.51 14.59 18.49
C LYS A 152 36.65 14.38 19.74
N LEU A 153 35.42 13.90 19.57
CA LEU A 153 34.48 13.65 20.67
C LEU A 153 34.95 12.56 21.64
N GLN A 154 35.83 11.65 21.20
CA GLN A 154 36.41 10.63 22.10
C GLN A 154 37.18 11.24 23.30
N ARG A 155 37.66 12.48 23.18
CA ARG A 155 38.39 13.19 24.24
C ARG A 155 37.47 13.95 25.21
N GLU A 156 36.20 14.10 24.85
CA GLU A 156 35.21 14.87 25.62
C GLU A 156 34.48 14.00 26.65
N PRO A 157 34.03 14.56 27.79
CA PRO A 157 33.23 13.84 28.78
C PRO A 157 31.86 13.45 28.21
N ALA A 158 31.23 12.41 28.78
CA ALA A 158 29.97 11.87 28.25
C ALA A 158 28.81 12.88 28.32
N ASP A 159 28.82 13.72 29.35
CA ASP A 159 27.83 14.79 29.53
C ASP A 159 27.85 15.83 28.40
N GLU A 160 28.97 15.98 27.69
CA GLU A 160 29.08 16.91 26.58
C GLU A 160 28.18 16.49 25.41
N LEU A 161 28.03 15.18 25.16
CA LEU A 161 27.12 14.67 24.13
C LEU A 161 25.67 15.05 24.43
N ARG A 162 25.26 14.98 25.70
CA ARG A 162 23.91 15.37 26.15
C ARG A 162 23.68 16.87 26.02
N LYS A 163 24.69 17.69 26.35
CA LYS A 163 24.60 19.15 26.17
C LYS A 163 24.37 19.54 24.71
N LEU A 164 25.06 18.87 23.78
CA LEU A 164 24.85 19.07 22.34
C LEU A 164 23.42 18.70 21.93
N THR A 165 22.90 17.54 22.37
CA THR A 165 21.49 17.14 22.14
C THR A 165 20.53 18.25 22.60
N SER A 166 20.64 18.70 23.85
CA SER A 166 19.74 19.71 24.42
C SER A 166 19.89 21.09 23.77
N GLN A 167 21.06 21.43 23.23
CA GLN A 167 21.26 22.66 22.46
C GLN A 167 20.52 22.61 21.12
N TRP A 168 20.60 21.48 20.40
CA TRP A 168 19.91 21.30 19.13
C TRP A 168 18.39 21.23 19.31
N GLN A 169 17.90 20.52 20.32
CA GLN A 169 16.47 20.50 20.66
C GLN A 169 15.93 21.90 20.93
N ARG A 170 16.61 22.70 21.78
CA ARG A 170 16.20 24.09 22.04
C ARG A 170 16.15 24.96 20.79
N HIS A 171 17.08 24.75 19.85
CA HIS A 171 17.07 25.47 18.58
C HIS A 171 15.88 25.06 17.70
N LEU A 172 15.60 23.76 17.60
CA LEU A 172 14.54 23.22 16.74
C LEU A 172 13.15 23.44 17.33
N ALA A 173 13.00 23.49 18.65
CA ALA A 173 11.73 23.71 19.34
C ALA A 173 11.06 25.04 18.98
N ARG A 174 11.84 26.00 18.48
CA ARG A 174 11.34 27.28 17.96
C ARG A 174 10.33 27.09 16.82
N TYR A 175 10.43 25.99 16.06
CA TYR A 175 9.59 25.66 14.90
C TYR A 175 8.39 24.74 15.22
N HIS A 176 8.05 24.51 16.49
CA HIS A 176 6.82 23.78 16.85
C HIS A 176 5.55 24.57 16.49
N PRO A 177 4.36 23.94 16.50
CA PRO A 177 3.11 24.70 16.57
C PRO A 177 3.09 25.63 17.79
N LEU A 178 2.25 26.67 17.74
CA LEU A 178 1.94 27.47 18.92
C LEU A 178 0.95 26.73 19.82
N ASP A 179 1.24 26.71 21.11
CA ASP A 179 0.30 26.27 22.14
C ASP A 179 -0.06 27.51 22.96
N VAL A 180 -1.13 28.20 22.55
CA VAL A 180 -1.56 29.47 23.13
C VAL A 180 -3.08 29.43 23.28
N ALA A 181 -3.55 29.77 24.49
CA ALA A 181 -4.96 29.71 24.87
C ALA A 181 -5.90 30.45 23.88
N PRO A 182 -7.17 30.00 23.76
CA PRO A 182 -8.20 30.61 22.91
C PRO A 182 -8.34 32.11 23.11
N LYS A 183 -8.86 32.86 22.12
CA LYS A 183 -9.19 34.28 22.32
C LYS A 183 -10.15 34.48 23.50
N SER A 184 -11.19 33.64 23.61
CA SER A 184 -12.16 33.67 24.70
C SER A 184 -11.55 33.35 26.07
N ALA A 185 -10.54 32.49 26.12
CA ALA A 185 -9.78 32.20 27.34
C ALA A 185 -8.83 33.36 27.68
N LEU A 186 -8.13 33.92 26.69
CA LEU A 186 -7.26 35.08 26.85
C LEU A 186 -8.03 36.30 27.38
N GLU A 187 -9.26 36.53 26.91
CA GLU A 187 -10.14 37.60 27.41
C GLU A 187 -10.57 37.42 28.87
N ARG A 188 -10.57 36.18 29.38
CA ARG A 188 -10.91 35.83 30.77
C ARG A 188 -9.66 35.68 31.67
N MET A 189 -8.47 35.65 31.09
CA MET A 189 -7.22 35.54 31.84
C MET A 189 -6.92 36.83 32.61
N ASP A 190 -6.28 36.66 33.75
CA ASP A 190 -5.79 37.80 34.54
C ASP A 190 -4.57 38.45 33.87
N GLU A 191 -4.24 39.67 34.33
CA GLU A 191 -3.13 40.45 33.78
C GLU A 191 -1.78 39.71 33.91
N ALA A 192 -1.64 38.86 34.94
CA ALA A 192 -0.47 38.01 35.15
C ALA A 192 -0.35 36.92 34.07
N GLY A 193 -1.42 36.15 33.80
CA GLY A 193 -1.42 35.11 32.78
C GLY A 193 -1.27 35.66 31.35
N LEU A 194 -1.86 36.82 31.07
CA LEU A 194 -1.64 37.54 29.80
C LEU A 194 -0.19 38.03 29.66
N GLY A 195 0.41 38.49 30.76
CA GLY A 195 1.82 38.87 30.82
C GLY A 195 2.77 37.71 30.54
N GLU A 196 2.53 36.55 31.16
CA GLU A 196 3.32 35.33 30.93
C GLU A 196 3.24 34.86 29.47
N THR A 197 2.01 34.80 28.93
CA THR A 197 1.76 34.37 27.55
C THR A 197 2.43 35.29 26.53
N ALA A 198 2.28 36.61 26.71
CA ALA A 198 2.93 37.59 25.83
C ALA A 198 4.45 37.53 25.91
N THR A 199 5.01 37.29 27.10
CA THR A 199 6.47 37.16 27.30
C THR A 199 7.01 35.92 26.60
N ALA A 200 6.34 34.76 26.77
CA ALA A 200 6.73 33.52 26.11
C ALA A 200 6.69 33.65 24.57
N LEU A 201 5.65 34.30 24.03
CA LEU A 201 5.54 34.61 22.61
C LEU A 201 6.64 35.56 22.13
N GLN A 202 6.94 36.61 22.90
CA GLN A 202 7.98 37.57 22.57
C GLN A 202 9.36 36.91 22.46
N GLU A 203 9.73 36.10 23.47
CA GLU A 203 11.01 35.36 23.46
C GLU A 203 11.12 34.43 22.25
N ARG A 204 10.02 33.74 21.93
CA ARG A 204 9.95 32.87 20.76
C ARG A 204 10.09 33.66 19.47
N PHE A 205 9.44 34.81 19.34
CA PHE A 205 9.49 35.62 18.12
C PHE A 205 10.87 36.24 17.93
N ASP A 206 11.50 36.75 19.00
CA ASP A 206 12.85 37.31 18.93
C ASP A 206 13.88 36.27 18.44
N SER A 207 13.68 35.01 18.82
CA SER A 207 14.51 33.91 18.36
C SER A 207 14.33 33.61 16.85
N LEU A 208 13.12 33.76 16.31
CA LEU A 208 12.78 33.50 14.89
C LEU A 208 12.96 34.72 13.98
N ARG A 209 12.98 35.93 14.53
CA ARG A 209 12.96 37.20 13.78
C ARG A 209 14.11 37.38 12.80
N LYS A 210 15.27 36.79 13.10
CA LYS A 210 16.43 36.79 12.18
C LYS A 210 16.14 36.03 10.89
N GLU A 211 15.27 35.03 10.96
CA GLU A 211 14.88 34.16 9.83
C GLU A 211 13.57 34.65 9.19
N PHE A 212 12.66 35.22 9.99
CA PHE A 212 11.33 35.68 9.58
C PHE A 212 11.09 37.13 10.03
N SER A 213 11.39 38.09 9.15
CA SER A 213 11.27 39.53 9.45
C SER A 213 9.82 40.04 9.54
N SER A 214 8.83 39.23 9.15
CA SER A 214 7.40 39.56 9.21
C SER A 214 6.80 39.46 10.61
N LEU A 215 7.51 38.86 11.56
CA LEU A 215 7.05 38.76 12.95
C LEU A 215 7.04 40.13 13.64
N PRO A 216 6.03 40.43 14.48
CA PRO A 216 5.94 41.69 15.20
C PRO A 216 7.13 41.86 16.15
N SER A 217 7.57 43.11 16.29
CA SER A 217 8.73 43.45 17.13
C SER A 217 8.43 43.45 18.62
N LYS A 218 7.15 43.57 18.98
CA LYS A 218 6.67 43.62 20.35
C LYS A 218 5.28 42.98 20.42
N VAL A 219 5.09 42.05 21.34
CA VAL A 219 3.79 41.47 21.73
C VAL A 219 3.37 42.13 23.04
N ALA A 220 2.22 42.82 23.05
CA ALA A 220 1.67 43.41 24.28
C ALA A 220 0.85 42.36 25.05
N ALA A 221 0.74 42.53 26.37
CA ALA A 221 -0.07 41.68 27.26
C ALA A 221 -1.57 42.02 27.13
N THR A 222 -2.11 41.96 25.91
CA THR A 222 -3.53 42.14 25.63
C THR A 222 -4.01 41.02 24.71
N ALA A 223 -5.26 40.56 24.89
CA ALA A 223 -5.84 39.48 24.10
C ALA A 223 -5.73 39.74 22.58
N ASP A 224 -6.05 40.96 22.12
CA ASP A 224 -5.96 41.33 20.69
C ASP A 224 -4.52 41.32 20.15
N SER A 225 -3.54 41.72 20.97
CA SER A 225 -2.12 41.69 20.55
C SER A 225 -1.60 40.26 20.47
N ILE A 226 -2.02 39.39 21.39
CA ILE A 226 -1.65 37.97 21.40
C ILE A 226 -2.30 37.28 20.20
N GLU A 227 -3.56 37.58 19.88
CA GLU A 227 -4.27 37.03 18.74
C GLU A 227 -3.66 37.49 17.40
N SER A 228 -3.32 38.78 17.28
CA SER A 228 -2.59 39.30 16.12
C SER A 228 -1.21 38.64 15.97
N ALA A 229 -0.55 38.34 17.09
CA ALA A 229 0.72 37.62 17.09
C ALA A 229 0.56 36.16 16.62
N LYS A 230 -0.49 35.44 17.07
CA LYS A 230 -0.82 34.11 16.56
C LYS A 230 -1.03 34.12 15.04
N ALA A 231 -1.85 35.04 14.53
CA ALA A 231 -2.08 35.15 13.09
C ALA A 231 -0.78 35.41 12.31
N ALA A 232 0.10 36.28 12.82
CA ALA A 232 1.41 36.52 12.22
C ALA A 232 2.31 35.28 12.23
N PHE A 233 2.21 34.43 13.26
CA PHE A 233 2.93 33.16 13.35
C PHE A 233 2.40 32.12 12.36
N SER A 234 1.08 31.94 12.27
CA SER A 234 0.45 31.01 11.31
C SER A 234 0.84 31.32 9.86
N ASN A 235 1.05 32.59 9.52
CA ASN A 235 1.52 33.01 8.20
C ASN A 235 2.95 32.55 7.83
N ILE A 236 3.80 32.26 8.82
CA ILE A 236 5.19 31.80 8.59
C ILE A 236 5.37 30.29 8.77
N GLU A 237 4.43 29.63 9.45
CA GLU A 237 4.45 28.20 9.76
C GLU A 237 4.68 27.29 8.54
N PRO A 238 4.11 27.54 7.34
CA PRO A 238 4.38 26.73 6.15
C PRO A 238 5.87 26.67 5.75
N ARG A 239 6.68 27.63 6.21
CA ARG A 239 8.12 27.70 5.91
C ARG A 239 8.99 26.97 6.94
N PHE A 240 8.40 26.46 8.02
CA PHE A 240 9.15 25.80 9.09
C PHE A 240 9.76 24.47 8.66
N ALA A 241 9.06 23.69 7.83
CA ALA A 241 9.58 22.42 7.31
C ALA A 241 10.93 22.62 6.58
N ASP A 242 10.99 23.60 5.68
CA ASP A 242 12.21 23.93 4.93
C ASP A 242 13.34 24.43 5.84
N ALA A 243 13.02 25.28 6.82
CA ALA A 243 13.99 25.82 7.77
C ALA A 243 14.58 24.69 8.64
N ARG A 244 13.73 23.81 9.19
CA ARG A 244 14.14 22.61 9.94
C ARG A 244 15.03 21.72 9.09
N ALA A 245 14.60 21.37 7.87
CA ALA A 245 15.35 20.48 6.98
C ALA A 245 16.76 21.03 6.67
N LYS A 246 16.87 22.34 6.41
CA LYS A 246 18.16 23.01 6.18
C LYS A 246 19.08 22.93 7.40
N TYR A 247 18.54 23.16 8.60
CA TYR A 247 19.31 23.07 9.83
C TYR A 247 19.75 21.64 10.15
N LEU A 248 18.86 20.65 9.99
CA LEU A 248 19.19 19.24 10.19
C LEU A 248 20.34 18.79 9.26
N LEU A 249 20.35 19.21 8.00
CA LEU A 249 21.45 18.93 7.07
C LEU A 249 22.77 19.58 7.50
N GLN A 250 22.71 20.76 8.12
CA GLN A 250 23.89 21.45 8.62
C GLN A 250 24.53 20.70 9.80
N ILE A 251 23.73 20.23 10.75
CA ILE A 251 24.23 19.54 11.96
C ILE A 251 24.42 18.03 11.76
N LEU A 252 24.01 17.48 10.61
CA LEU A 252 24.06 16.04 10.34
C LEU A 252 25.43 15.41 10.64
N PRO A 253 26.57 15.98 10.18
CA PRO A 253 27.87 15.38 10.45
C PRO A 253 28.21 15.30 11.94
N GLU A 254 27.92 16.37 12.68
CA GLU A 254 28.12 16.48 14.12
C GLU A 254 27.19 15.52 14.88
N ALA A 255 25.89 15.49 14.54
CA ALA A 255 24.91 14.61 15.17
C ALA A 255 25.26 13.12 14.94
N TYR A 256 25.68 12.73 13.74
CA TYR A 256 26.06 11.34 13.46
C TYR A 256 27.36 10.96 14.18
N ALA A 257 28.28 11.91 14.36
CA ALA A 257 29.48 11.70 15.17
C ALA A 257 29.12 11.49 16.65
N VAL A 258 28.15 12.24 17.19
CA VAL A 258 27.62 12.05 18.56
C VAL A 258 27.05 10.64 18.73
N VAL A 259 26.18 10.19 17.81
CA VAL A 259 25.58 8.85 17.87
C VAL A 259 26.64 7.76 17.79
N LYS A 260 27.58 7.85 16.85
CA LYS A 260 28.68 6.88 16.70
C LYS A 260 29.57 6.85 17.94
N ASN A 261 29.87 8.01 18.54
CA ASN A 261 30.66 8.10 19.76
C ASN A 261 29.93 7.51 20.96
N ALA A 262 28.63 7.75 21.10
CA ALA A 262 27.81 7.16 22.15
C ALA A 262 27.74 5.62 22.03
N ALA A 263 27.56 5.10 20.81
CA ALA A 263 27.63 3.66 20.54
C ALA A 263 28.99 3.07 20.95
N ARG A 264 30.09 3.78 20.69
CA ARG A 264 31.43 3.37 21.14
C ARG A 264 31.55 3.37 22.67
N ARG A 265 31.00 4.35 23.37
CA ARG A 265 31.04 4.42 24.84
C ARG A 265 30.23 3.33 25.51
N LEU A 266 29.19 2.83 24.85
CA LEU A 266 28.41 1.69 25.33
C LEU A 266 29.14 0.35 25.16
N CYS A 267 30.20 0.26 24.35
CA CYS A 267 30.95 -0.98 24.16
C CYS A 267 31.42 -1.57 25.50
N GLY A 268 31.08 -2.83 25.73
CA GLY A 268 31.39 -3.57 26.96
C GLY A 268 30.33 -3.46 28.07
N SER A 269 29.29 -2.63 27.90
CA SER A 269 28.15 -2.59 28.82
C SER A 269 27.10 -3.65 28.49
N ASP A 270 26.35 -4.08 29.51
CA ASP A 270 25.19 -4.96 29.35
C ASP A 270 23.90 -4.14 29.24
N VAL A 271 23.15 -4.36 28.17
CA VAL A 271 21.84 -3.74 27.92
C VAL A 271 20.75 -4.80 28.09
N MET A 272 19.70 -4.48 28.85
CA MET A 272 18.55 -5.37 28.99
C MET A 272 17.68 -5.27 27.74
N VAL A 273 17.58 -6.37 26.97
CA VAL A 273 16.82 -6.46 25.73
C VAL A 273 15.79 -7.57 25.85
N SER A 274 14.50 -7.23 25.81
CA SER A 274 13.41 -8.21 25.98
C SER A 274 13.58 -9.07 27.26
N GLY A 275 14.09 -8.47 28.34
CA GLY A 275 14.33 -9.15 29.61
C GLY A 275 15.63 -9.96 29.72
N GLN A 276 16.48 -9.97 28.68
CA GLN A 276 17.77 -10.67 28.69
C GLN A 276 18.94 -9.68 28.60
N PRO A 277 20.03 -9.84 29.37
CA PRO A 277 21.22 -9.02 29.22
C PRO A 277 21.92 -9.35 27.91
N LEU A 278 22.17 -8.32 27.09
CA LEU A 278 22.91 -8.39 25.86
C LEU A 278 24.08 -7.40 25.92
N GLN A 279 25.30 -7.92 25.75
CA GLN A 279 26.49 -7.08 25.71
C GLN A 279 26.48 -6.20 24.45
N TRP A 280 26.68 -4.89 24.64
CA TRP A 280 26.86 -3.96 23.53
C TRP A 280 28.29 -4.03 23.02
N ASP A 281 28.49 -4.45 21.76
CA ASP A 281 29.80 -4.48 21.10
C ASP A 281 29.68 -4.02 19.65
N MET A 282 29.15 -2.80 19.47
CA MET A 282 28.84 -2.27 18.14
C MET A 282 29.24 -0.81 18.01
N VAL A 283 29.93 -0.49 16.92
CA VAL A 283 30.26 0.87 16.50
C VAL A 283 29.99 1.00 15.01
N HIS A 284 29.45 2.13 14.57
CA HIS A 284 29.06 2.31 13.17
C HIS A 284 30.24 2.24 12.19
N PHE A 285 30.11 1.37 11.19
CA PHE A 285 30.97 1.30 10.01
C PHE A 285 30.68 2.42 9.01
N ASP A 286 31.62 2.70 8.10
CA ASP A 286 31.45 3.71 7.07
C ASP A 286 30.25 3.44 6.15
N VAL A 287 30.02 2.17 5.79
CA VAL A 287 28.85 1.78 4.99
C VAL A 287 27.52 2.03 5.71
N GLN A 288 27.53 1.92 7.04
CA GLN A 288 26.37 2.22 7.89
C GLN A 288 26.11 3.73 7.97
N LEU A 289 27.17 4.55 8.01
CA LEU A 289 27.03 6.01 7.90
C LEU A 289 26.44 6.43 6.55
N ILE A 290 26.83 5.77 5.45
CA ILE A 290 26.22 5.99 4.12
C ILE A 290 24.73 5.62 4.15
N GLY A 291 24.38 4.45 4.71
CA GLY A 291 22.99 4.02 4.88
C GLY A 291 22.16 5.02 5.70
N GLY A 292 22.69 5.51 6.82
CA GLY A 292 22.04 6.51 7.66
C GLY A 292 21.81 7.84 6.92
N ILE A 293 22.75 8.27 6.08
CA ILE A 293 22.59 9.48 5.25
C ILE A 293 21.50 9.26 4.19
N ALA A 294 21.43 8.07 3.60
CA ALA A 294 20.41 7.72 2.63
C ALA A 294 19.00 7.77 3.26
N LEU A 295 18.83 7.15 4.43
CA LEU A 295 17.58 7.18 5.19
C LEU A 295 17.17 8.63 5.55
N HIS A 296 18.10 9.45 6.03
CA HIS A 296 17.79 10.86 6.30
C HIS A 296 17.40 11.66 5.04
N ARG A 297 17.76 11.19 3.83
CA ARG A 297 17.34 11.85 2.58
C ARG A 297 15.98 11.37 2.06
N GLY A 298 15.29 10.49 2.78
CA GLY A 298 14.03 9.89 2.31
C GLY A 298 14.24 8.84 1.22
N LEU A 299 15.34 8.10 1.28
CA LEU A 299 15.66 7.01 0.35
C LEU A 299 15.47 5.65 1.03
N ILE A 300 15.35 4.61 0.21
CA ILE A 300 15.48 3.23 0.68
C ILE A 300 16.96 2.83 0.68
N ALA A 301 17.51 2.52 1.86
CA ALA A 301 18.85 1.99 2.00
C ALA A 301 18.82 0.46 1.80
N GLU A 302 19.30 -0.01 0.64
CA GLU A 302 19.44 -1.46 0.41
C GLU A 302 20.77 -1.96 0.98
N MET A 303 20.68 -2.66 2.11
CA MET A 303 21.82 -3.18 2.88
C MET A 303 21.62 -4.68 3.11
N GLN A 304 22.62 -5.49 2.74
CA GLN A 304 22.54 -6.94 2.90
C GLN A 304 22.28 -7.35 4.36
N THR A 305 21.64 -8.50 4.55
CA THR A 305 21.35 -9.02 5.89
C THR A 305 22.66 -9.24 6.66
N GLY A 306 22.74 -8.76 7.90
CA GLY A 306 23.99 -8.77 8.70
C GLY A 306 24.85 -7.51 8.58
N GLU A 307 24.49 -6.52 7.75
CA GLU A 307 25.17 -5.20 7.72
C GLU A 307 24.76 -4.26 8.87
N GLY A 308 23.94 -4.72 9.82
CA GLY A 308 23.54 -3.95 11.00
C GLY A 308 22.45 -2.89 10.75
N LYS A 309 21.40 -3.24 10.00
CA LYS A 309 20.25 -2.36 9.67
C LYS A 309 19.64 -1.66 10.90
N THR A 310 19.39 -2.41 11.98
CA THR A 310 18.88 -1.87 13.24
C THR A 310 19.77 -0.75 13.80
N LEU A 311 21.10 -0.93 13.76
CA LEU A 311 22.05 0.08 14.22
C LEU A 311 22.12 1.28 13.25
N VAL A 312 22.01 1.06 11.94
CA VAL A 312 21.98 2.12 10.92
C VAL A 312 20.82 3.10 11.15
N ALA A 313 19.66 2.58 11.56
CA ALA A 313 18.47 3.37 11.85
C ALA A 313 18.72 4.45 12.91
N THR A 314 19.60 4.19 13.87
CA THR A 314 19.86 5.12 14.99
C THR A 314 20.34 6.50 14.58
N LEU A 315 21.07 6.59 13.46
CA LEU A 315 21.62 7.84 12.97
C LEU A 315 20.51 8.82 12.51
N PRO A 316 19.67 8.48 11.52
CA PRO A 316 18.56 9.34 11.11
C PRO A 316 17.47 9.46 12.18
N VAL A 317 17.20 8.41 12.97
CA VAL A 317 16.20 8.50 14.06
C VAL A 317 16.63 9.58 15.06
N TYR A 318 17.85 9.51 15.59
CA TYR A 318 18.36 10.50 16.52
C TYR A 318 18.30 11.91 15.94
N LEU A 319 18.84 12.12 14.73
CA LEU A 319 18.88 13.45 14.11
C LEU A 319 17.50 14.08 13.94
N ASN A 320 16.51 13.30 13.47
CA ASN A 320 15.16 13.82 13.26
C ASN A 320 14.35 13.87 14.56
N ALA A 321 14.66 13.06 15.58
CA ALA A 321 14.02 13.13 16.90
C ALA A 321 14.38 14.42 17.66
N LEU A 322 15.50 15.07 17.33
CA LEU A 322 15.86 16.40 17.86
C LEU A 322 14.80 17.48 17.56
N THR A 323 13.89 17.25 16.61
CA THR A 323 12.81 18.19 16.30
C THR A 323 11.69 18.19 17.32
N GLY A 324 11.57 17.15 18.16
CA GLY A 324 10.46 16.99 19.11
C GLY A 324 9.10 16.66 18.46
N LEU A 325 9.04 16.43 17.14
CA LEU A 325 7.80 16.12 16.41
C LEU A 325 7.42 14.63 16.44
N GLY A 326 8.24 13.79 17.10
CA GLY A 326 8.10 12.34 17.13
C GLY A 326 8.67 11.65 15.88
N VAL A 327 9.35 10.53 16.08
CA VAL A 327 9.84 9.65 15.00
C VAL A 327 9.26 8.26 15.18
N HIS A 328 8.64 7.73 14.14
CA HIS A 328 8.08 6.38 14.14
C HIS A 328 9.05 5.40 13.49
N VAL A 329 9.44 4.36 14.21
CA VAL A 329 10.24 3.25 13.70
C VAL A 329 9.34 2.03 13.58
N VAL A 330 9.09 1.62 12.33
CA VAL A 330 8.12 0.57 12.03
C VAL A 330 8.84 -0.73 11.73
N THR A 331 8.41 -1.80 12.38
CA THR A 331 8.95 -3.16 12.20
C THR A 331 7.83 -4.13 11.76
N VAL A 332 8.23 -5.36 11.42
CA VAL A 332 7.30 -6.38 10.87
C VAL A 332 6.50 -7.13 11.96
N ASN A 333 6.86 -7.01 13.24
CA ASN A 333 6.10 -7.61 14.36
C ASN A 333 6.48 -6.98 15.71
N ASP A 334 5.61 -7.19 16.70
CA ASP A 334 5.75 -6.64 18.06
C ASP A 334 7.03 -7.09 18.77
N TYR A 335 7.48 -8.33 18.54
CA TYR A 335 8.73 -8.82 19.13
C TYR A 335 9.94 -8.00 18.65
N LEU A 336 10.03 -7.72 17.34
CA LEU A 336 11.11 -6.91 16.78
C LEU A 336 11.01 -5.46 17.24
N ALA A 337 9.79 -4.90 17.28
CA ALA A 337 9.56 -3.55 17.85
C ALA A 337 10.07 -3.46 19.29
N LYS A 338 9.71 -4.43 20.14
CA LYS A 338 10.12 -4.46 21.54
C LYS A 338 11.62 -4.68 21.71
N ARG A 339 12.18 -5.64 20.99
CA ARG A 339 13.62 -5.92 21.01
C ARG A 339 14.44 -4.70 20.58
N ASP A 340 14.07 -4.07 19.47
CA ASP A 340 14.85 -2.98 18.91
C ASP A 340 14.66 -1.68 19.69
N SER A 341 13.47 -1.45 20.26
CA SER A 341 13.24 -0.33 21.17
C SER A 341 14.03 -0.47 22.48
N ASP A 342 14.13 -1.66 23.07
CA ASP A 342 14.97 -1.87 24.26
C ASP A 342 16.47 -1.72 23.90
N TRP A 343 16.88 -2.36 22.81
CA TRP A 343 18.30 -2.43 22.43
C TRP A 343 18.84 -1.09 21.96
N MET A 344 18.23 -0.47 20.94
CA MET A 344 18.64 0.86 20.46
C MET A 344 18.20 1.96 21.43
N GLY A 345 17.18 1.70 22.25
CA GLY A 345 16.71 2.61 23.29
C GLY A 345 17.80 3.00 24.27
N ALA A 346 18.64 2.05 24.68
CA ALA A 346 19.79 2.33 25.56
C ALA A 346 20.71 3.41 24.96
N LEU A 347 20.93 3.38 23.64
CA LEU A 347 21.71 4.40 22.94
C LEU A 347 21.01 5.76 22.97
N TYR A 348 19.73 5.83 22.62
CA TYR A 348 18.97 7.09 22.61
C TYR A 348 18.84 7.70 24.01
N GLN A 349 18.55 6.88 25.03
CA GLN A 349 18.46 7.29 26.43
C GLN A 349 19.81 7.79 26.96
N SER A 350 20.92 7.17 26.54
CA SER A 350 22.26 7.66 26.89
C SER A 350 22.49 9.09 26.38
N LEU A 351 21.86 9.46 25.25
CA LEU A 351 21.93 10.78 24.61
C LEU A 351 20.85 11.77 25.09
N GLY A 352 19.93 11.34 25.96
CA GLY A 352 18.89 12.18 26.56
C GLY A 352 17.54 12.18 25.82
N LEU A 353 17.30 11.21 24.92
CA LEU A 353 16.00 11.06 24.23
C LEU A 353 15.13 9.99 24.88
N SER A 354 13.82 10.20 24.83
CA SER A 354 12.79 9.26 25.28
C SER A 354 12.37 8.28 24.18
N VAL A 355 12.06 7.04 24.56
CA VAL A 355 11.73 5.95 23.63
C VAL A 355 10.55 5.16 24.17
N GLY A 356 9.52 4.99 23.34
CA GLY A 356 8.35 4.16 23.62
C GLY A 356 8.21 3.04 22.59
N CYS A 357 7.45 1.99 22.94
CA CYS A 357 7.12 0.89 22.06
C CYS A 357 5.63 0.54 22.19
N LEU A 358 4.92 0.54 21.07
CA LEU A 358 3.53 0.09 20.98
C LEU A 358 3.48 -1.44 21.00
N GLN A 359 2.47 -1.98 21.66
CA GLN A 359 2.12 -3.39 21.68
C GLN A 359 0.59 -3.53 21.56
N ASN A 360 0.12 -4.63 20.97
CA ASN A 360 -1.30 -4.83 20.62
C ASN A 360 -2.26 -4.61 21.82
N ASP A 361 -1.93 -5.10 23.02
CA ASP A 361 -2.80 -5.07 24.20
C ASP A 361 -2.67 -3.79 25.07
N MET A 362 -2.14 -2.70 24.51
CA MET A 362 -2.00 -1.44 25.24
C MET A 362 -3.29 -0.62 25.29
N GLU A 363 -3.64 -0.17 26.49
CA GLU A 363 -4.72 0.79 26.74
C GLU A 363 -4.42 2.16 26.07
N PRO A 364 -5.45 2.90 25.60
CA PRO A 364 -5.27 4.19 24.93
C PRO A 364 -4.43 5.19 25.74
N SER A 365 -4.61 5.23 27.07
CA SER A 365 -3.87 6.13 27.95
C SER A 365 -2.35 5.84 27.97
N ASP A 366 -1.95 4.58 27.85
CA ASP A 366 -0.54 4.19 27.78
C ASP A 366 0.03 4.38 26.38
N ARG A 367 -0.78 4.15 25.34
CA ARG A 367 -0.41 4.48 23.95
C ARG A 367 -0.06 5.96 23.82
N ARG A 368 -0.84 6.86 24.41
CA ARG A 368 -0.55 8.31 24.40
C ARG A 368 0.80 8.64 25.03
N LYS A 369 1.15 8.02 26.16
CA LYS A 369 2.49 8.20 26.79
C LYS A 369 3.60 7.72 25.87
N VAL A 370 3.38 6.62 25.16
CA VAL A 370 4.32 6.08 24.17
C VAL A 370 4.47 7.02 22.98
N TYR A 371 3.39 7.53 22.39
CA TYR A 371 3.46 8.50 21.30
C TYR A 371 4.09 9.83 21.71
N ALA A 372 3.97 10.23 22.99
CA ALA A 372 4.61 11.43 23.52
C ALA A 372 6.15 11.32 23.57
N CYS A 373 6.72 10.12 23.52
CA CYS A 373 8.17 9.91 23.45
C CYS A 373 8.76 10.45 22.14
N ASP A 374 10.00 10.94 22.19
CA ASP A 374 10.72 11.44 21.01
C ASP A 374 10.77 10.41 19.87
N ILE A 375 10.84 9.12 20.24
CA ILE A 375 10.92 7.98 19.34
C ILE A 375 9.89 6.93 19.75
N THR A 376 9.10 6.47 18.78
CA THR A 376 8.07 5.44 18.97
C THR A 376 8.34 4.25 18.07
N TYR A 377 8.52 3.07 18.65
CA TYR A 377 8.58 1.81 17.92
C TYR A 377 7.20 1.16 17.84
N GLY A 378 6.92 0.46 16.75
CA GLY A 378 5.67 -0.27 16.58
C GLY A 378 5.61 -1.07 15.28
N THR A 379 4.45 -1.63 14.98
CA THR A 379 4.18 -2.30 13.69
C THR A 379 3.30 -1.41 12.82
N ASN A 380 3.28 -1.68 11.51
CA ASN A 380 2.39 -0.99 10.57
C ASN A 380 0.91 -1.09 10.99
N SER A 381 0.51 -2.24 11.54
CA SER A 381 -0.85 -2.46 12.05
C SER A 381 -1.15 -1.59 13.25
N GLU A 382 -0.28 -1.53 14.28
CA GLU A 382 -0.51 -0.68 15.45
C GLU A 382 -0.67 0.79 15.06
N PHE A 383 0.27 1.32 14.28
CA PHE A 383 0.23 2.71 13.81
C PHE A 383 -1.00 3.01 12.96
N GLY A 384 -1.36 2.12 12.04
CA GLY A 384 -2.52 2.34 11.17
C GLY A 384 -3.87 2.20 11.90
N PHE A 385 -3.98 1.27 12.86
CA PHE A 385 -5.21 1.13 13.65
C PHE A 385 -5.38 2.25 14.67
N ASP A 386 -4.30 2.75 15.28
CA ASP A 386 -4.36 3.94 16.12
C ASP A 386 -4.83 5.15 15.30
N TYR A 387 -4.34 5.31 14.07
CA TYR A 387 -4.85 6.36 13.16
C TYR A 387 -6.35 6.21 12.86
N LEU A 388 -6.82 4.99 12.57
CA LEU A 388 -8.24 4.74 12.32
C LEU A 388 -9.09 4.97 13.57
N ARG A 389 -8.59 4.65 14.77
CA ARG A 389 -9.28 4.93 16.04
C ARG A 389 -9.36 6.43 16.31
N ASP A 390 -8.24 7.14 16.16
CA ASP A 390 -8.15 8.59 16.40
C ASP A 390 -9.09 9.40 15.49
N ASN A 391 -9.30 8.95 14.24
CA ASN A 391 -10.10 9.66 13.25
C ASN A 391 -11.49 9.08 13.02
N GLY A 392 -11.74 7.82 13.40
CA GLY A 392 -13.03 7.18 13.22
C GLY A 392 -13.86 7.11 14.49
N MET A 393 -13.22 6.96 15.66
CA MET A 393 -13.89 6.50 16.88
C MET A 393 -13.70 7.41 18.10
N ALA A 394 -12.71 8.31 18.10
CA ALA A 394 -12.46 9.18 19.24
C ALA A 394 -13.59 10.23 19.36
N ASP A 395 -14.22 10.30 20.53
CA ASP A 395 -15.30 11.25 20.82
C ASP A 395 -14.76 12.62 21.27
N ASP A 396 -13.57 12.62 21.88
CA ASP A 396 -12.89 13.80 22.38
C ASP A 396 -11.41 13.83 21.97
N ARG A 397 -10.82 15.04 21.93
CA ARG A 397 -9.39 15.24 21.63
C ARG A 397 -8.48 14.54 22.65
N GLU A 398 -8.95 14.40 23.89
CA GLU A 398 -8.25 13.66 24.94
C GLU A 398 -8.30 12.15 24.76
N GLU A 399 -9.03 11.60 23.80
CA GLU A 399 -8.99 10.16 23.49
C GLU A 399 -7.96 9.85 22.42
N GLN A 400 -7.66 10.80 21.54
CA GLN A 400 -6.64 10.66 20.50
C GLN A 400 -5.26 10.32 21.10
N VAL A 401 -4.57 9.36 20.49
CA VAL A 401 -3.29 8.85 20.99
C VAL A 401 -2.10 9.33 20.17
N GLN A 402 -2.27 9.56 18.87
CA GLN A 402 -1.21 10.05 17.98
C GLN A 402 -1.04 11.56 18.06
N ARG A 403 0.13 12.06 17.63
CA ARG A 403 0.48 13.50 17.65
C ARG A 403 1.00 14.05 16.31
N GLY A 404 0.66 13.37 15.21
CA GLY A 404 1.06 13.74 13.84
C GLY A 404 1.99 12.73 13.15
N HIS A 405 2.30 12.99 11.88
CA HIS A 405 3.05 12.09 10.99
C HIS A 405 4.30 12.77 10.44
N TYR A 406 5.34 12.93 11.26
CA TYR A 406 6.57 13.63 10.82
C TYR A 406 7.53 12.73 10.03
N LEU A 407 8.12 11.72 10.69
CA LEU A 407 9.05 10.79 10.07
C LEU A 407 8.68 9.34 10.39
N ALA A 408 8.55 8.51 9.35
CA ALA A 408 8.54 7.07 9.47
C ALA A 408 9.81 6.45 8.86
N ILE A 409 10.48 5.59 9.64
CA ILE A 409 11.54 4.72 9.15
C ILE A 409 11.06 3.28 9.20
N LEU A 410 10.93 2.67 8.02
CA LEU A 410 10.44 1.31 7.85
C LEU A 410 11.61 0.32 7.81
N ASP A 411 11.73 -0.53 8.82
CA ASP A 411 12.58 -1.71 8.72
C ASP A 411 11.89 -2.78 7.87
N GLU A 412 12.67 -3.46 7.02
CA GLU A 412 12.15 -4.44 6.07
C GLU A 412 11.03 -3.86 5.18
N VAL A 413 11.28 -2.66 4.65
CA VAL A 413 10.33 -1.84 3.87
C VAL A 413 9.65 -2.59 2.73
N ASP A 414 10.33 -3.58 2.14
CA ASP A 414 9.80 -4.40 1.08
C ASP A 414 8.69 -5.34 1.54
N SER A 415 8.68 -5.77 2.79
CA SER A 415 7.54 -6.53 3.29
C SER A 415 6.40 -5.65 3.74
N ILE A 416 6.68 -4.51 4.35
CA ILE A 416 5.62 -3.61 4.80
C ILE A 416 4.91 -2.97 3.59
N LEU A 417 5.65 -2.38 2.65
CA LEU A 417 5.07 -1.59 1.56
C LEU A 417 4.73 -2.39 0.29
N ILE A 418 5.11 -3.68 0.20
CA ILE A 418 4.83 -4.54 -0.96
C ILE A 418 4.08 -5.82 -0.55
N ASP A 419 4.54 -6.54 0.47
CA ASP A 419 3.88 -7.80 0.88
C ASP A 419 2.59 -7.53 1.65
N ASP A 420 2.64 -6.72 2.71
CA ASP A 420 1.49 -6.42 3.57
C ASP A 420 0.50 -5.46 2.89
N ALA A 421 1.00 -4.61 1.98
CA ALA A 421 0.22 -3.63 1.22
C ALA A 421 -0.81 -4.24 0.24
N ARG A 422 -1.04 -5.55 0.29
CA ARG A 422 -2.08 -6.26 -0.46
C ARG A 422 -3.47 -6.11 0.16
N THR A 423 -3.53 -5.93 1.47
CA THR A 423 -4.79 -5.86 2.23
C THR A 423 -4.86 -4.53 2.99
N PRO A 424 -5.96 -3.78 2.88
CA PRO A 424 -6.18 -2.58 3.68
C PRO A 424 -6.35 -2.94 5.17
N LEU A 425 -6.14 -1.94 6.04
CA LEU A 425 -6.49 -2.01 7.45
C LEU A 425 -7.95 -1.60 7.60
N ILE A 426 -8.74 -2.43 8.29
CA ILE A 426 -10.19 -2.23 8.41
C ILE A 426 -10.59 -2.42 9.87
N ILE A 427 -11.33 -1.46 10.42
CA ILE A 427 -12.09 -1.59 11.66
C ILE A 427 -13.53 -1.90 11.25
N THR A 428 -14.13 -2.91 11.90
CA THR A 428 -15.48 -3.33 11.58
C THR A 428 -16.37 -3.32 12.82
N SER A 429 -17.63 -2.90 12.69
CA SER A 429 -18.65 -2.97 13.75
C SER A 429 -19.62 -4.13 13.48
N PRO A 430 -20.17 -4.80 14.52
CA PRO A 430 -21.22 -5.80 14.33
C PRO A 430 -22.44 -5.21 13.62
N SER A 431 -22.99 -5.93 12.65
CA SER A 431 -24.24 -5.57 11.98
C SER A 431 -25.39 -6.39 12.59
N GLU A 432 -26.58 -5.79 12.67
CA GLU A 432 -27.80 -6.48 13.16
C GLU A 432 -28.36 -7.51 12.15
N GLN A 433 -27.67 -7.79 11.02
CA GLN A 433 -28.15 -8.72 10.01
C GLN A 433 -27.91 -10.18 10.42
N SER A 434 -28.98 -10.98 10.36
CA SER A 434 -28.98 -12.38 10.80
C SER A 434 -28.12 -13.28 9.89
N SER A 435 -27.18 -14.02 10.50
CA SER A 435 -26.34 -15.04 9.85
C SER A 435 -27.09 -16.35 9.51
N GLN A 436 -28.41 -16.42 9.74
CA GLN A 436 -29.24 -17.60 9.50
C GLN A 436 -29.17 -18.16 8.06
N PRO A 437 -29.10 -17.35 6.98
CA PRO A 437 -29.12 -17.87 5.60
C PRO A 437 -27.99 -18.86 5.28
N LEU A 438 -26.78 -18.65 5.82
CA LEU A 438 -25.62 -19.53 5.55
C LEU A 438 -25.76 -20.92 6.18
N LEU A 439 -26.34 -20.99 7.39
CA LEU A 439 -26.55 -22.25 8.09
C LEU A 439 -27.57 -23.13 7.37
N ASP A 440 -28.60 -22.52 6.80
CA ASP A 440 -29.64 -23.22 6.04
C ASP A 440 -29.12 -23.75 4.69
N LEU A 441 -28.22 -23.01 4.04
CA LEU A 441 -27.63 -23.37 2.74
C LEU A 441 -26.52 -24.42 2.86
N LYS A 442 -25.76 -24.44 3.97
CA LYS A 442 -24.59 -25.32 4.18
C LYS A 442 -24.85 -26.80 3.84
N PRO A 443 -25.93 -27.47 4.31
CA PRO A 443 -26.16 -28.88 4.01
C PRO A 443 -26.39 -29.14 2.52
N GLN A 444 -27.03 -28.22 1.81
CA GLN A 444 -27.32 -28.33 0.38
C GLN A 444 -26.04 -28.18 -0.44
N VAL A 445 -25.24 -27.14 -0.14
CA VAL A 445 -23.95 -26.89 -0.81
C VAL A 445 -22.96 -28.03 -0.53
N HIS A 446 -22.90 -28.56 0.69
CA HIS A 446 -22.04 -29.71 1.01
C HIS A 446 -22.40 -30.96 0.19
N LYS A 447 -23.70 -31.22 -0.03
CA LYS A 447 -24.16 -32.30 -0.93
C LYS A 447 -23.79 -32.03 -2.39
N LEU A 448 -23.90 -30.77 -2.84
CA LEU A 448 -23.52 -30.35 -4.18
C LEU A 448 -22.03 -30.59 -4.45
N VAL A 449 -21.14 -30.20 -3.53
CA VAL A 449 -19.68 -30.44 -3.63
C VAL A 449 -19.35 -31.93 -3.71
N LYS A 450 -20.04 -32.78 -2.93
CA LYS A 450 -19.89 -34.24 -3.01
C LYS A 450 -20.30 -34.78 -4.38
N ARG A 451 -21.38 -34.27 -4.97
CA ARG A 451 -21.84 -34.66 -6.33
C ARG A 451 -20.87 -34.22 -7.41
N GLN A 452 -20.33 -33.00 -7.33
CA GLN A 452 -19.27 -32.53 -8.23
C GLN A 452 -18.01 -33.40 -8.12
N THR A 453 -17.60 -33.78 -6.91
CA THR A 453 -16.42 -34.63 -6.70
C THR A 453 -16.62 -36.02 -7.32
N ALA A 454 -17.82 -36.60 -7.18
CA ALA A 454 -18.17 -37.86 -7.84
C ALA A 454 -18.13 -37.74 -9.37
N LEU A 455 -18.68 -36.65 -9.93
CA LEU A 455 -18.62 -36.36 -11.36
C LEU A 455 -17.17 -36.21 -11.86
N CYS A 456 -16.30 -35.53 -11.11
CA CYS A 456 -14.89 -35.39 -11.45
C CYS A 456 -14.13 -36.73 -11.39
N ASN A 457 -14.46 -37.62 -10.46
CA ASN A 457 -13.90 -38.98 -10.43
C ASN A 457 -14.34 -39.81 -11.66
N GLN A 458 -15.59 -39.64 -12.11
CA GLN A 458 -16.09 -40.26 -13.35
C GLN A 458 -15.34 -39.71 -14.56
N LEU A 459 -15.24 -38.38 -14.70
CA LEU A 459 -14.48 -37.73 -15.78
C LEU A 459 -13.02 -38.22 -15.80
N ALA A 460 -12.37 -38.37 -14.64
CA ALA A 460 -11.01 -38.90 -14.57
C ALA A 460 -10.89 -40.36 -15.04
N SER A 461 -11.96 -41.16 -14.85
CA SER A 461 -12.04 -42.53 -15.37
C SER A 461 -12.34 -42.54 -16.87
N ASP A 462 -13.19 -41.63 -17.34
CA ASP A 462 -13.50 -41.43 -18.76
C ASP A 462 -12.27 -41.05 -19.56
N VAL A 463 -11.40 -40.20 -19.01
CA VAL A 463 -10.10 -39.88 -19.62
C VAL A 463 -9.30 -41.16 -19.89
N LYS A 464 -9.21 -42.08 -18.93
CA LYS A 464 -8.46 -43.35 -19.11
C LYS A 464 -9.13 -44.24 -20.15
N ARG A 465 -10.44 -44.41 -20.05
CA ARG A 465 -11.24 -45.23 -20.98
C ARG A 465 -11.16 -44.73 -22.42
N SER A 466 -11.36 -43.43 -22.65
CA SER A 466 -11.28 -42.86 -24.01
C SER A 466 -9.87 -42.95 -24.59
N LEU A 467 -8.81 -42.89 -23.77
CA LEU A 467 -7.45 -43.13 -24.22
C LEU A 467 -7.21 -44.61 -24.62
N GLU A 468 -7.78 -45.55 -23.87
CA GLU A 468 -7.74 -46.99 -24.20
C GLU A 468 -8.52 -47.31 -25.49
N GLU A 469 -9.65 -46.64 -25.71
CA GLU A 469 -10.49 -46.75 -26.92
C GLU A 469 -9.92 -45.99 -28.13
N GLY A 470 -8.87 -45.17 -27.93
CA GLY A 470 -8.26 -44.37 -28.99
C GLY A 470 -8.99 -43.06 -29.35
N ASP A 471 -10.04 -42.69 -28.62
CA ASP A 471 -10.76 -41.41 -28.81
C ASP A 471 -10.05 -40.26 -28.07
N VAL A 472 -9.05 -39.69 -28.75
CA VAL A 472 -8.26 -38.56 -28.28
C VAL A 472 -9.12 -37.31 -28.05
N SER A 473 -10.18 -37.12 -28.84
CA SER A 473 -11.04 -35.93 -28.73
C SER A 473 -11.89 -35.97 -27.46
N ALA A 474 -12.54 -37.12 -27.19
CA ALA A 474 -13.30 -37.33 -25.97
C ALA A 474 -12.40 -37.27 -24.72
N ALA A 475 -11.21 -37.86 -24.78
CA ALA A 475 -10.23 -37.78 -23.69
C ALA A 475 -9.83 -36.33 -23.39
N GLY A 476 -9.59 -35.51 -24.42
CA GLY A 476 -9.25 -34.10 -24.26
C GLY A 476 -10.39 -33.27 -23.66
N LEU A 477 -11.63 -33.52 -24.09
CA LEU A 477 -12.83 -32.86 -23.54
C LEU A 477 -13.06 -33.22 -22.07
N ALA A 478 -12.94 -34.51 -21.71
CA ALA A 478 -13.07 -34.97 -20.33
C ALA A 478 -11.96 -34.41 -19.43
N LEU A 479 -10.72 -34.33 -19.94
CA LEU A 479 -9.59 -33.65 -19.26
C LEU A 479 -9.91 -32.17 -19.00
N TYR A 480 -10.46 -31.47 -19.98
CA TYR A 480 -10.78 -30.05 -19.84
C TYR A 480 -11.93 -29.80 -18.86
N LYS A 481 -13.00 -30.62 -18.92
CA LYS A 481 -14.09 -30.60 -17.93
C LYS A 481 -13.58 -30.90 -16.52
N LEU A 482 -12.70 -31.89 -16.37
CA LEU A 482 -12.08 -32.23 -15.09
C LEU A 482 -11.28 -31.05 -14.52
N LYS A 483 -10.53 -30.34 -15.37
CA LYS A 483 -9.81 -29.12 -14.98
C LYS A 483 -10.75 -28.00 -14.52
N LEU A 484 -11.86 -27.76 -15.23
CA LEU A 484 -12.84 -26.73 -14.86
C LEU A 484 -13.63 -27.11 -13.60
N GLY A 485 -13.90 -28.41 -13.39
CA GLY A 485 -14.71 -28.89 -12.29
C GLY A 485 -13.96 -29.11 -10.98
N HIS A 486 -12.69 -29.55 -11.05
CA HIS A 486 -11.82 -29.74 -9.87
C HIS A 486 -10.33 -29.64 -10.27
N PRO A 487 -9.77 -28.42 -10.35
CA PRO A 487 -8.39 -28.17 -10.81
C PRO A 487 -7.29 -28.91 -10.02
N ARG A 488 -7.53 -29.18 -8.73
CA ARG A 488 -6.60 -29.87 -7.81
C ARG A 488 -6.83 -31.38 -7.71
N HIS A 489 -7.64 -31.96 -8.60
CA HIS A 489 -7.96 -33.38 -8.55
C HIS A 489 -6.70 -34.26 -8.69
N ARG A 490 -6.51 -35.22 -7.78
CA ARG A 490 -5.28 -36.04 -7.71
C ARG A 490 -4.94 -36.78 -9.02
N GLN A 491 -5.94 -37.29 -9.73
CA GLN A 491 -5.71 -37.95 -11.03
C GLN A 491 -5.36 -36.96 -12.14
N LEU A 492 -5.96 -35.76 -12.12
CA LEU A 492 -5.61 -34.70 -13.08
C LEU A 492 -4.14 -34.32 -12.93
N LEU A 493 -3.67 -34.10 -11.69
CA LEU A 493 -2.27 -33.80 -11.41
C LEU A 493 -1.32 -34.89 -11.95
N ARG A 494 -1.68 -36.17 -11.79
CA ARG A 494 -0.92 -37.29 -12.38
C ARG A 494 -0.95 -37.29 -13.90
N PHE A 495 -2.09 -37.00 -14.53
CA PHE A 495 -2.18 -36.90 -15.99
C PHE A 495 -1.27 -35.80 -16.55
N MET A 496 -1.10 -34.70 -15.81
CA MET A 496 -0.22 -33.59 -16.20
C MET A 496 1.27 -33.95 -16.17
N GLU A 497 1.66 -35.08 -15.57
CA GLU A 497 3.03 -35.63 -15.69
C GLU A 497 3.30 -36.23 -17.08
N ASN A 498 2.24 -36.56 -17.84
CA ASN A 498 2.35 -37.09 -19.19
C ASN A 498 2.31 -35.96 -20.24
N SER A 499 3.42 -35.79 -20.96
CA SER A 499 3.57 -34.81 -22.05
C SER A 499 2.45 -34.85 -23.09
N GLU A 500 1.97 -36.04 -23.47
CA GLU A 500 0.92 -36.17 -24.49
C GLU A 500 -0.45 -35.72 -23.98
N LEU A 501 -0.80 -36.05 -22.74
CA LEU A 501 -2.07 -35.62 -22.12
C LEU A 501 -2.09 -34.14 -21.81
N ARG A 502 -0.94 -33.56 -21.46
CA ARG A 502 -0.80 -32.12 -21.28
C ARG A 502 -0.99 -31.37 -22.60
N LYS A 503 -0.31 -31.79 -23.69
CA LYS A 503 -0.53 -31.23 -25.04
C LYS A 503 -1.98 -31.35 -25.48
N LEU A 504 -2.62 -32.49 -25.18
CA LEU A 504 -4.02 -32.72 -25.50
C LEU A 504 -4.93 -31.71 -24.78
N LEU A 505 -4.76 -31.55 -23.47
CA LEU A 505 -5.51 -30.57 -22.68
C LEU A 505 -5.31 -29.14 -23.21
N GLU A 506 -4.07 -28.74 -23.49
CA GLU A 506 -3.75 -27.41 -24.03
C GLU A 506 -4.41 -27.17 -25.39
N LYS A 507 -4.38 -28.17 -26.28
CA LYS A 507 -5.02 -28.11 -27.59
C LYS A 507 -6.54 -27.95 -27.45
N THR A 508 -7.16 -28.71 -26.56
CA THR A 508 -8.60 -28.60 -26.26
C THR A 508 -8.92 -27.22 -25.67
N GLU A 509 -8.16 -26.74 -24.69
CA GLU A 509 -8.36 -25.43 -24.07
C GLU A 509 -8.27 -24.29 -25.09
N LEU A 510 -7.25 -24.32 -25.97
CA LEU A 510 -7.08 -23.33 -27.04
C LEU A 510 -8.24 -23.36 -28.05
N GLN A 511 -8.79 -24.53 -28.35
CA GLN A 511 -9.94 -24.66 -29.24
C GLN A 511 -11.17 -23.93 -28.68
N TYR A 512 -11.40 -24.03 -27.37
CA TYR A 512 -12.54 -23.40 -26.72
C TYR A 512 -12.31 -21.90 -26.42
N GLN A 513 -11.07 -21.46 -26.20
CA GLN A 513 -10.74 -20.04 -25.92
C GLN A 513 -10.74 -19.11 -27.14
N LYS A 514 -10.85 -19.63 -28.37
CA LYS A 514 -10.94 -18.78 -29.58
C LYS A 514 -12.21 -17.92 -29.57
N ARG A 515 -12.10 -16.65 -29.98
CA ARG A 515 -13.17 -15.61 -29.90
C ARG A 515 -14.56 -16.01 -30.43
N GLY A 516 -14.66 -17.00 -31.32
CA GLY A 516 -15.93 -17.52 -31.84
C GLY A 516 -16.67 -18.54 -30.96
N ASN A 517 -16.00 -19.14 -29.97
CA ASN A 517 -16.51 -20.33 -29.25
C ASN A 517 -16.93 -20.03 -27.80
N ARG A 518 -17.16 -18.75 -27.46
CA ARG A 518 -17.50 -18.33 -26.09
C ARG A 518 -18.77 -19.04 -25.59
N LYS A 519 -19.77 -19.20 -26.46
CA LYS A 519 -21.02 -19.94 -26.17
C LYS A 519 -20.78 -21.43 -25.88
N ASP A 520 -19.78 -22.04 -26.52
CA ASP A 520 -19.49 -23.46 -26.34
C ASP A 520 -18.75 -23.75 -25.03
N ILE A 521 -17.95 -22.79 -24.54
CA ILE A 521 -17.40 -22.87 -23.17
C ILE A 521 -18.52 -22.87 -22.14
N TYR A 522 -19.49 -21.95 -22.27
CA TYR A 522 -20.62 -21.90 -21.33
C TYR A 522 -21.38 -23.21 -21.32
N LYS A 523 -21.78 -23.73 -22.50
CA LYS A 523 -22.42 -25.06 -22.61
C LYS A 523 -21.62 -26.18 -21.93
N LEU A 524 -20.29 -26.16 -22.07
CA LEU A 524 -19.43 -27.17 -21.46
C LEU A 524 -19.37 -27.02 -19.93
N LYS A 525 -19.39 -25.79 -19.41
CA LYS A 525 -19.49 -25.53 -17.98
C LYS A 525 -20.84 -25.97 -17.42
N GLU A 526 -21.94 -25.80 -18.16
CA GLU A 526 -23.30 -26.20 -17.71
C GLU A 526 -23.45 -27.71 -17.46
N GLU A 527 -22.54 -28.54 -18.00
CA GLU A 527 -22.52 -29.98 -17.70
C GLU A 527 -21.96 -30.32 -16.30
N LEU A 528 -21.32 -29.35 -15.64
CA LEU A 528 -20.82 -29.41 -14.27
C LEU A 528 -21.86 -28.83 -13.32
N TYR A 529 -21.80 -29.19 -12.03
CA TYR A 529 -22.67 -28.57 -11.02
C TYR A 529 -22.22 -27.13 -10.71
N PHE A 530 -20.91 -26.90 -10.72
CA PHE A 530 -20.28 -25.59 -10.61
C PHE A 530 -18.93 -25.64 -11.33
N ALA A 531 -18.40 -24.47 -11.71
CA ALA A 531 -17.09 -24.34 -12.34
C ALA A 531 -16.14 -23.53 -11.46
N ILE A 532 -14.91 -24.01 -11.29
CA ILE A 532 -13.89 -23.38 -10.47
C ILE A 532 -12.90 -22.65 -11.37
N ASP A 533 -12.65 -21.37 -11.08
CA ASP A 533 -11.52 -20.62 -11.63
C ASP A 533 -10.45 -20.45 -10.55
N ASP A 534 -9.46 -21.35 -10.54
CA ASP A 534 -8.34 -21.33 -9.58
C ASP A 534 -7.45 -20.07 -9.72
N LYS A 535 -7.50 -19.37 -10.87
CA LYS A 535 -6.72 -18.13 -11.07
C LYS A 535 -7.42 -16.92 -10.45
N ARG A 536 -8.74 -16.86 -10.54
CA ARG A 536 -9.57 -15.80 -9.93
C ARG A 536 -9.99 -16.11 -8.51
N ARG A 537 -9.80 -17.36 -8.06
CA ARG A 537 -10.29 -17.90 -6.78
C ARG A 537 -11.80 -17.75 -6.65
N ASP A 538 -12.51 -18.18 -7.68
CA ASP A 538 -13.96 -18.08 -7.75
C ASP A 538 -14.60 -19.44 -8.11
N ALA A 539 -15.86 -19.63 -7.71
CA ALA A 539 -16.64 -20.83 -7.94
C ALA A 539 -18.07 -20.48 -8.38
N ASP A 540 -18.31 -20.51 -9.69
CA ASP A 540 -19.59 -20.17 -10.29
C ASP A 540 -20.58 -21.35 -10.24
N LEU A 541 -21.79 -21.13 -9.72
CA LEU A 541 -22.89 -22.10 -9.79
C LEU A 541 -23.40 -22.23 -11.24
N MET A 542 -23.53 -23.46 -11.73
CA MET A 542 -24.02 -23.77 -13.08
C MET A 542 -25.48 -24.24 -13.05
N GLU A 543 -26.13 -24.33 -14.20
CA GLU A 543 -27.50 -24.79 -14.41
C GLU A 543 -27.77 -26.14 -13.74
N LYS A 544 -26.89 -27.13 -13.96
CA LYS A 544 -27.01 -28.45 -13.31
C LYS A 544 -26.94 -28.36 -11.78
N GLY A 545 -26.21 -27.36 -11.26
CA GLY A 545 -26.18 -27.00 -9.84
C GLY A 545 -27.49 -26.38 -9.36
N ARG A 546 -28.03 -25.40 -10.08
CA ARG A 546 -29.32 -24.77 -9.78
C ARG A 546 -30.46 -25.78 -9.75
N VAL A 547 -30.55 -26.65 -10.76
CA VAL A 547 -31.53 -27.74 -10.84
C VAL A 547 -31.38 -28.72 -9.68
N PHE A 548 -30.15 -28.96 -9.20
CA PHE A 548 -29.92 -29.82 -8.04
C PHE A 548 -30.37 -29.18 -6.73
N LEU A 549 -30.11 -27.87 -6.55
CA LEU A 549 -30.46 -27.13 -5.33
C LEU A 549 -31.95 -26.86 -5.23
N SER A 550 -32.57 -26.39 -6.33
CA SER A 550 -34.02 -26.17 -6.43
C SER A 550 -34.58 -26.82 -7.70
N PRO A 551 -34.97 -28.11 -7.63
CA PRO A 551 -35.51 -28.83 -8.78
C PRO A 551 -36.83 -28.28 -9.31
N LYS A 552 -37.60 -27.60 -8.44
CA LYS A 552 -38.93 -27.07 -8.78
C LYS A 552 -38.88 -25.64 -9.31
N ASP A 553 -37.85 -24.88 -8.94
CA ASP A 553 -37.65 -23.50 -9.38
C ASP A 553 -36.16 -23.17 -9.49
N PRO A 554 -35.49 -23.58 -10.58
CA PRO A 554 -34.08 -23.28 -10.80
C PRO A 554 -33.78 -21.77 -10.94
N GLU A 555 -34.77 -20.97 -11.33
CA GLU A 555 -34.67 -19.51 -11.49
C GLU A 555 -34.75 -18.76 -10.14
N SER A 556 -35.02 -19.45 -9.03
CA SER A 556 -34.87 -18.87 -7.69
C SER A 556 -33.44 -18.39 -7.39
N PHE A 557 -32.44 -18.92 -8.11
CA PHE A 557 -31.03 -18.57 -8.00
C PHE A 557 -30.54 -17.69 -9.16
N THR A 558 -31.44 -16.98 -9.84
CA THR A 558 -31.11 -15.92 -10.80
C THR A 558 -31.71 -14.60 -10.35
N LEU A 559 -31.02 -13.49 -10.64
CA LEU A 559 -31.56 -12.14 -10.41
C LEU A 559 -32.44 -11.78 -11.62
N PRO A 560 -33.77 -11.61 -11.45
CA PRO A 560 -34.63 -11.16 -12.54
C PRO A 560 -34.33 -9.70 -12.90
N ASP A 561 -34.71 -9.28 -14.10
CA ASP A 561 -34.66 -7.86 -14.47
C ASP A 561 -35.75 -7.10 -13.71
N PHE A 562 -35.33 -6.23 -12.79
CA PHE A 562 -36.23 -5.50 -11.89
C PHE A 562 -36.66 -4.16 -12.47
N ALA A 563 -35.99 -3.64 -13.51
CA ALA A 563 -36.34 -2.38 -14.14
C ALA A 563 -37.76 -2.46 -14.72
N ASP A 564 -38.05 -3.54 -15.47
CA ASP A 564 -39.37 -3.77 -16.06
C ASP A 564 -40.49 -3.90 -15.01
N LYS A 565 -40.18 -4.47 -13.84
CA LYS A 565 -41.15 -4.63 -12.74
C LYS A 565 -41.40 -3.31 -12.00
N LEU A 566 -40.37 -2.51 -11.80
CA LEU A 566 -40.47 -1.17 -11.20
C LEU A 566 -41.22 -0.21 -12.13
N ASP A 567 -40.91 -0.24 -13.42
CA ASP A 567 -41.59 0.55 -14.44
C ASP A 567 -43.07 0.17 -14.53
N ALA A 568 -43.41 -1.12 -14.44
CA ALA A 568 -44.79 -1.58 -14.38
C ALA A 568 -45.56 -1.09 -13.14
N ILE A 569 -44.92 -1.04 -11.96
CA ILE A 569 -45.55 -0.53 -10.71
C ILE A 569 -45.71 0.98 -10.77
N ASN A 570 -44.71 1.70 -11.28
CA ASN A 570 -44.75 3.14 -11.40
C ASN A 570 -45.82 3.58 -12.42
N ALA A 571 -45.97 2.83 -13.51
CA ALA A 571 -46.95 3.07 -14.56
C ALA A 571 -48.40 2.67 -14.21
N ASP A 572 -48.64 1.90 -13.13
CA ASP A 572 -50.00 1.53 -12.74
C ASP A 572 -50.71 2.70 -12.03
N GLU A 573 -51.70 3.30 -12.71
CA GLU A 573 -52.50 4.42 -12.19
C GLU A 573 -53.50 3.99 -11.10
N ASN A 574 -53.74 2.68 -10.91
CA ASN A 574 -54.70 2.18 -9.93
C ASN A 574 -54.11 2.01 -8.51
N LEU A 575 -52.79 2.19 -8.34
CA LEU A 575 -52.12 2.09 -7.04
C LEU A 575 -51.93 3.46 -6.40
N THR A 576 -52.30 3.61 -5.13
CA THR A 576 -51.98 4.81 -4.34
C THR A 576 -50.48 4.94 -4.09
N ARG A 577 -49.98 6.13 -3.73
CA ARG A 577 -48.54 6.34 -3.42
C ARG A 577 -48.03 5.37 -2.35
N GLU A 578 -48.84 5.11 -1.32
CA GLU A 578 -48.52 4.18 -0.23
C GLU A 578 -48.48 2.71 -0.71
N GLN A 579 -49.41 2.32 -1.60
CA GLN A 579 -49.41 0.98 -2.20
C GLN A 579 -48.24 0.77 -3.16
N LYS A 580 -47.84 1.81 -3.92
CA LYS A 580 -46.63 1.77 -4.75
C LYS A 580 -45.39 1.61 -3.89
N ALA A 581 -45.26 2.38 -2.80
CA ALA A 581 -44.14 2.26 -1.87
C ALA A 581 -44.05 0.84 -1.27
N ASN A 582 -45.16 0.27 -0.81
CA ASN A 582 -45.20 -1.10 -0.27
C ASN A 582 -44.87 -2.17 -1.32
N ALA A 583 -45.33 -2.00 -2.57
CA ALA A 583 -45.02 -2.93 -3.67
C ALA A 583 -43.53 -2.88 -4.04
N VAL A 584 -42.95 -1.67 -4.11
CA VAL A 584 -41.51 -1.46 -4.32
C VAL A 584 -40.72 -2.11 -3.19
N GLN A 585 -41.12 -1.89 -1.93
CA GLN A 585 -40.47 -2.48 -0.76
C GLN A 585 -40.54 -4.01 -0.77
N THR A 586 -41.68 -4.58 -1.19
CA THR A 586 -41.85 -6.04 -1.31
C THR A 586 -40.90 -6.63 -2.35
N ILE A 587 -40.80 -5.99 -3.53
CA ILE A 587 -39.88 -6.41 -4.58
C ILE A 587 -38.42 -6.26 -4.15
N GLN A 588 -38.08 -5.16 -3.46
CA GLN A 588 -36.74 -4.96 -2.90
C GLN A 588 -36.40 -6.05 -1.86
N THR A 589 -37.36 -6.39 -0.99
CA THR A 589 -37.17 -7.45 0.02
C THR A 589 -36.95 -8.82 -0.64
N GLU A 590 -37.75 -9.17 -1.65
CA GLU A 590 -37.58 -10.41 -2.40
C GLU A 590 -36.25 -10.45 -3.15
N ARG A 591 -35.85 -9.33 -3.76
CA ARG A 591 -34.54 -9.17 -4.41
C ARG A 591 -33.40 -9.39 -3.43
N ASN A 592 -33.45 -8.74 -2.26
CA ASN A 592 -32.41 -8.82 -1.25
C ASN A 592 -32.27 -10.26 -0.72
N SER A 593 -33.38 -10.95 -0.48
CA SER A 593 -33.38 -12.35 -0.06
C SER A 593 -32.79 -13.30 -1.11
N ARG A 594 -33.14 -13.13 -2.39
CA ARG A 594 -32.56 -13.92 -3.49
C ARG A 594 -31.08 -13.62 -3.69
N ALA A 595 -30.69 -12.34 -3.66
CA ALA A 595 -29.30 -11.91 -3.76
C ALA A 595 -28.46 -12.53 -2.62
N ALA A 596 -28.93 -12.46 -1.38
CA ALA A 596 -28.28 -13.07 -0.22
C ALA A 596 -28.12 -14.59 -0.36
N SER A 597 -29.11 -15.28 -0.93
CA SER A 597 -29.04 -16.73 -1.16
C SER A 597 -28.02 -17.11 -2.23
N ILE A 598 -28.01 -16.40 -3.38
CA ILE A 598 -27.03 -16.59 -4.46
C ILE A 598 -25.63 -16.33 -3.92
N HIS A 599 -25.48 -15.24 -3.17
CA HIS A 599 -24.22 -14.85 -2.54
C HIS A 599 -23.71 -15.91 -1.58
N GLY A 600 -24.54 -16.35 -0.63
CA GLY A 600 -24.20 -17.38 0.34
C GLY A 600 -23.79 -18.70 -0.30
N ILE A 601 -24.43 -19.11 -1.41
CA ILE A 601 -24.02 -20.31 -2.16
C ILE A 601 -22.63 -20.12 -2.78
N SER A 602 -22.39 -18.97 -3.43
CA SER A 602 -21.09 -18.65 -4.03
C SER A 602 -19.97 -18.69 -2.97
N GLN A 603 -20.17 -18.02 -1.84
CA GLN A 603 -19.18 -17.97 -0.76
C GLN A 603 -18.94 -19.36 -0.13
N LEU A 604 -19.99 -20.16 0.08
CA LEU A 604 -19.83 -21.54 0.55
C LEU A 604 -19.08 -22.41 -0.46
N LEU A 605 -19.39 -22.32 -1.76
CA LEU A 605 -18.66 -23.07 -2.80
C LEU A 605 -17.17 -22.70 -2.82
N THR A 606 -16.87 -21.40 -2.77
CA THR A 606 -15.51 -20.87 -2.66
C THR A 606 -14.81 -21.38 -1.41
N ALA A 607 -15.45 -21.30 -0.24
CA ALA A 607 -14.93 -21.82 1.03
C ALA A 607 -14.64 -23.33 0.96
N TYR A 608 -15.53 -24.15 0.39
CA TYR A 608 -15.32 -25.60 0.26
C TYR A 608 -14.22 -25.98 -0.73
N CYS A 609 -14.14 -25.27 -1.87
CA CYS A 609 -13.33 -25.70 -3.01
C CYS A 609 -11.94 -25.07 -3.09
N LEU A 610 -11.76 -23.86 -2.53
CA LEU A 610 -10.54 -23.08 -2.70
C LEU A 610 -9.80 -22.86 -1.37
N TYR A 611 -10.51 -22.82 -0.25
CA TYR A 611 -9.93 -22.54 1.07
C TYR A 611 -9.74 -23.81 1.90
N GLU A 612 -8.48 -24.18 2.08
CA GLU A 612 -8.05 -25.37 2.82
C GLU A 612 -7.53 -25.00 4.21
N ARG A 613 -7.97 -25.78 5.21
CA ARG A 613 -7.49 -25.72 6.59
C ARG A 613 -6.00 -26.08 6.65
N ASP A 614 -5.28 -25.43 7.56
CA ASP A 614 -3.83 -25.49 7.79
C ASP A 614 -2.97 -24.97 6.62
N VAL A 615 -3.60 -24.40 5.59
CA VAL A 615 -2.94 -23.72 4.46
C VAL A 615 -3.36 -22.25 4.41
N HIS A 616 -4.67 -21.99 4.36
CA HIS A 616 -5.22 -20.63 4.26
C HIS A 616 -5.75 -20.12 5.60
N TYR A 617 -6.07 -21.03 6.53
CA TYR A 617 -6.53 -20.70 7.88
C TYR A 617 -6.32 -21.86 8.84
N VAL A 618 -6.41 -21.57 10.13
CA VAL A 618 -6.48 -22.56 11.21
C VAL A 618 -7.74 -22.33 12.04
N VAL A 619 -8.19 -23.39 12.73
CA VAL A 619 -9.30 -23.30 13.69
C VAL A 619 -8.75 -23.51 15.09
N ARG A 620 -8.87 -22.50 15.96
CA ARG A 620 -8.43 -22.54 17.37
C ARG A 620 -9.46 -21.88 18.27
N GLY A 621 -9.69 -22.46 19.45
CA GLY A 621 -10.65 -21.92 20.41
C GLY A 621 -12.10 -21.81 19.88
N GLY A 622 -12.43 -22.55 18.83
CA GLY A 622 -13.72 -22.42 18.14
C GLY A 622 -13.83 -21.19 17.23
N LYS A 623 -12.71 -20.59 16.81
CA LYS A 623 -12.63 -19.46 15.87
C LYS A 623 -11.72 -19.77 14.69
N VAL A 624 -12.01 -19.17 13.53
CA VAL A 624 -11.18 -19.25 12.32
C VAL A 624 -10.16 -18.10 12.34
N THR A 625 -8.88 -18.41 12.15
CA THR A 625 -7.81 -17.40 12.03
C THR A 625 -7.11 -17.58 10.69
N ILE A 626 -6.98 -16.51 9.92
CA ILE A 626 -6.38 -16.53 8.57
C ILE A 626 -4.87 -16.76 8.68
N ILE A 627 -4.30 -17.52 7.74
CA ILE A 627 -2.86 -17.65 7.56
C ILE A 627 -2.44 -16.85 6.33
N ASP A 628 -1.45 -15.98 6.47
CA ASP A 628 -0.77 -15.36 5.33
C ASP A 628 0.00 -16.43 4.56
N GLU A 629 -0.40 -16.69 3.31
CA GLU A 629 0.22 -17.71 2.44
C GLU A 629 1.71 -17.46 2.17
N SER A 630 2.13 -16.19 2.17
CA SER A 630 3.50 -15.80 1.84
C SER A 630 4.45 -15.93 3.02
N THR A 631 3.95 -15.81 4.25
CA THR A 631 4.76 -15.84 5.47
C THR A 631 4.46 -17.03 6.37
N GLY A 632 3.32 -17.69 6.19
CA GLY A 632 2.81 -18.77 7.06
C GLY A 632 2.28 -18.28 8.41
N ARG A 633 2.11 -16.95 8.59
CA ARG A 633 1.74 -16.33 9.87
C ARG A 633 0.23 -16.34 10.08
N GLU A 634 -0.19 -16.61 11.32
CA GLU A 634 -1.57 -16.38 11.76
C GLU A 634 -1.80 -14.86 11.83
N MET A 635 -2.84 -14.36 11.15
CA MET A 635 -3.21 -12.96 11.12
C MET A 635 -4.42 -12.75 12.03
N ASP A 636 -4.15 -12.57 13.32
CA ASP A 636 -5.21 -12.35 14.30
C ASP A 636 -5.93 -11.01 14.06
N GLY A 637 -7.22 -10.98 14.37
CA GLY A 637 -8.10 -9.84 14.07
C GLY A 637 -8.44 -9.63 12.59
N ARG A 638 -7.83 -10.38 11.64
CA ARG A 638 -8.15 -10.27 10.21
C ARG A 638 -9.25 -11.24 9.80
N ARG A 639 -10.16 -10.77 8.94
CA ARG A 639 -11.23 -11.56 8.31
C ARG A 639 -11.18 -11.42 6.80
N TRP A 640 -11.75 -12.39 6.09
CA TRP A 640 -12.03 -12.24 4.66
C TRP A 640 -13.32 -11.46 4.51
N SER A 641 -13.34 -10.55 3.56
CA SER A 641 -14.51 -9.73 3.24
C SER A 641 -15.62 -10.55 2.57
N ASP A 642 -16.76 -9.90 2.37
CA ASP A 642 -17.82 -10.37 1.46
C ASP A 642 -18.46 -11.71 1.87
N GLY A 643 -18.63 -11.94 3.18
CA GLY A 643 -19.26 -13.16 3.70
C GLY A 643 -18.40 -14.43 3.62
N LEU A 644 -17.18 -14.35 3.04
CA LEU A 644 -16.31 -15.52 2.87
C LEU A 644 -15.84 -16.07 4.22
N HIS A 645 -15.54 -15.20 5.19
CA HIS A 645 -15.11 -15.66 6.52
C HIS A 645 -16.21 -16.44 7.22
N GLN A 646 -17.43 -15.92 7.18
CA GLN A 646 -18.63 -16.56 7.71
C GLN A 646 -18.90 -17.88 6.98
N ALA A 647 -18.66 -17.96 5.67
CA ALA A 647 -18.77 -19.21 4.91
C ALA A 647 -17.73 -20.26 5.34
N VAL A 648 -16.49 -19.85 5.65
CA VAL A 648 -15.45 -20.74 6.22
C VAL A 648 -15.79 -21.17 7.64
N GLU A 649 -16.30 -20.25 8.46
CA GLU A 649 -16.80 -20.54 9.81
C GLU A 649 -17.95 -21.56 9.77
N ALA A 650 -18.92 -21.32 8.89
CA ALA A 650 -20.03 -22.22 8.61
C ALA A 650 -19.50 -23.57 8.14
N LYS A 651 -18.55 -23.62 7.19
CA LYS A 651 -17.92 -24.86 6.70
C LYS A 651 -17.34 -25.69 7.85
N GLU A 652 -16.53 -25.08 8.70
CA GLU A 652 -15.86 -25.75 9.82
C GLU A 652 -16.79 -26.04 11.02
N GLY A 653 -17.98 -25.46 11.03
CA GLY A 653 -18.97 -25.66 12.09
C GLY A 653 -18.61 -24.94 13.39
N VAL A 654 -17.90 -23.82 13.28
CA VAL A 654 -17.66 -22.91 14.40
C VAL A 654 -18.80 -21.91 14.53
N LYS A 655 -18.83 -21.14 15.64
CA LYS A 655 -19.82 -20.08 15.83
C LYS A 655 -19.60 -19.03 14.72
N ILE A 656 -20.63 -18.79 13.92
CA ILE A 656 -20.59 -17.74 12.90
C ILE A 656 -20.66 -16.41 13.64
N GLU A 657 -19.63 -15.59 13.47
CA GLU A 657 -19.63 -14.23 13.98
C GLU A 657 -20.54 -13.37 13.08
N GLU A 658 -21.30 -12.43 13.65
CA GLU A 658 -22.22 -11.57 12.89
C GLU A 658 -21.51 -10.85 11.75
N GLU A 659 -22.25 -10.55 10.68
CA GLU A 659 -21.72 -9.72 9.60
C GLU A 659 -21.26 -8.39 10.19
N THR A 660 -20.20 -7.85 9.64
CA THR A 660 -19.59 -6.66 10.19
C THR A 660 -19.55 -5.58 9.13
N LYS A 661 -20.03 -4.38 9.46
CA LYS A 661 -19.92 -3.21 8.57
C LYS A 661 -18.54 -2.60 8.71
N THR A 662 -18.00 -2.11 7.61
CA THR A 662 -16.75 -1.33 7.59
C THR A 662 -16.99 -0.01 8.32
N TYR A 663 -16.33 0.18 9.47
CA TYR A 663 -16.43 1.40 10.27
C TYR A 663 -15.36 2.41 9.88
N ALA A 664 -14.13 1.94 9.67
CA ALA A 664 -13.03 2.77 9.18
C ALA A 664 -12.06 1.90 8.38
N THR A 665 -11.47 2.46 7.33
CA THR A 665 -10.52 1.73 6.48
C THR A 665 -9.45 2.64 5.91
N ILE A 666 -8.21 2.14 5.80
CA ILE A 666 -7.11 2.80 5.09
C ILE A 666 -6.14 1.76 4.52
N THR A 667 -5.61 2.00 3.33
CA THR A 667 -4.51 1.17 2.81
C THR A 667 -3.18 1.54 3.47
N ILE A 668 -2.28 0.57 3.63
CA ILE A 668 -0.91 0.81 4.12
C ILE A 668 -0.21 1.87 3.26
N GLN A 669 -0.48 1.86 1.95
CA GLN A 669 0.01 2.82 0.99
C GLN A 669 -0.35 4.26 1.38
N ASN A 670 -1.65 4.53 1.55
CA ASN A 670 -2.13 5.87 1.85
C ASN A 670 -1.81 6.29 3.28
N TYR A 671 -1.78 5.36 4.24
CA TYR A 671 -1.31 5.65 5.59
C TYR A 671 0.13 6.19 5.60
N PHE A 672 1.07 5.53 4.92
CA PHE A 672 2.46 5.99 4.91
C PHE A 672 2.70 7.24 4.04
N ARG A 673 1.76 7.60 3.15
CA ARG A 673 1.78 8.87 2.42
C ARG A 673 1.45 10.08 3.30
N LEU A 674 0.86 9.88 4.49
CA LEU A 674 0.59 10.95 5.46
C LEU A 674 1.86 11.55 6.04
N TYR A 675 2.98 10.83 6.02
CA TYR A 675 4.21 11.28 6.65
C TYR A 675 4.91 12.38 5.83
N GLU A 676 5.33 13.47 6.49
CA GLU A 676 6.16 14.53 5.88
C GLU A 676 7.43 13.93 5.26
N LYS A 677 7.97 12.91 5.91
CA LYS A 677 9.17 12.20 5.48
C LYS A 677 9.04 10.70 5.69
N LEU A 678 9.33 9.94 4.64
CA LEU A 678 9.32 8.48 4.65
C LEU A 678 10.69 7.95 4.22
N ALA A 679 11.20 6.94 4.92
CA ALA A 679 12.43 6.24 4.55
C ALA A 679 12.31 4.76 4.92
N GLY A 680 13.18 3.92 4.36
CA GLY A 680 13.15 2.51 4.70
C GLY A 680 14.46 1.79 4.44
N MET A 681 14.62 0.62 5.03
CA MET A 681 15.79 -0.24 4.81
C MET A 681 15.36 -1.67 4.55
N THR A 682 16.12 -2.37 3.72
CA THR A 682 15.90 -3.79 3.43
C THR A 682 17.14 -4.37 2.77
N GLY A 683 17.23 -5.70 2.70
CA GLY A 683 18.27 -6.38 1.92
C GLY A 683 17.94 -6.51 0.43
N THR A 684 16.72 -6.19 0.00
CA THR A 684 16.23 -6.63 -1.31
C THR A 684 15.21 -5.67 -1.96
N ALA A 685 15.54 -4.39 -2.09
CA ALA A 685 14.63 -3.38 -2.65
C ALA A 685 14.72 -3.18 -4.17
N GLU A 686 15.86 -3.44 -4.80
CA GLU A 686 16.17 -3.09 -6.19
C GLU A 686 15.14 -3.65 -7.18
N THR A 687 14.63 -4.86 -6.92
CA THR A 687 13.62 -5.50 -7.77
C THR A 687 12.28 -4.77 -7.78
N ALA A 688 11.96 -4.03 -6.71
CA ALA A 688 10.72 -3.27 -6.55
C ALA A 688 10.94 -1.75 -6.63
N ALA A 689 12.13 -1.28 -7.03
CA ALA A 689 12.49 0.14 -7.05
C ALA A 689 11.52 1.02 -7.87
N ALA A 690 11.00 0.49 -9.00
CA ALA A 690 10.02 1.21 -9.80
C ALA A 690 8.67 1.39 -9.08
N GLU A 691 8.24 0.39 -8.31
CA GLU A 691 7.00 0.42 -7.54
C GLU A 691 7.14 1.39 -6.35
N PHE A 692 8.25 1.32 -5.61
CA PHE A 692 8.55 2.26 -4.53
C PHE A 692 8.53 3.72 -4.99
N HIS A 693 9.17 4.02 -6.12
CA HIS A 693 9.18 5.38 -6.66
C HIS A 693 7.79 5.80 -7.17
N ALA A 694 7.07 4.93 -7.86
CA ALA A 694 5.77 5.27 -8.42
C ALA A 694 4.76 5.64 -7.32
N ILE A 695 4.67 4.81 -6.27
CA ILE A 695 3.65 4.90 -5.21
C ILE A 695 4.06 5.88 -4.12
N TYR A 696 5.31 5.81 -3.64
CA TYR A 696 5.78 6.50 -2.42
C TYR A 696 6.84 7.57 -2.68
N LYS A 697 7.27 7.76 -3.94
CA LYS A 697 8.40 8.64 -4.31
C LYS A 697 9.73 8.26 -3.63
N LEU A 698 9.86 7.00 -3.21
CA LEU A 698 11.07 6.46 -2.58
C LEU A 698 12.03 5.90 -3.63
N ASP A 699 13.20 6.52 -3.74
CA ASP A 699 14.31 6.03 -4.55
C ASP A 699 15.14 4.98 -3.76
N VAL A 700 15.59 3.92 -4.43
CA VAL A 700 16.43 2.87 -3.80
C VAL A 700 17.91 3.15 -4.02
N LEU A 701 18.69 3.15 -2.94
CA LEU A 701 20.15 3.26 -2.97
C LEU A 701 20.80 1.96 -2.45
N PRO A 702 21.39 1.14 -3.33
CA PRO A 702 22.24 0.02 -2.94
C PRO A 702 23.50 0.49 -2.22
N ILE A 703 23.65 0.04 -0.98
CA ILE A 703 24.80 0.35 -0.13
C ILE A 703 25.84 -0.77 -0.29
N PRO A 704 27.13 -0.45 -0.45
CA PRO A 704 28.19 -1.46 -0.49
C PRO A 704 28.25 -2.22 0.85
N THR A 705 28.66 -3.50 0.79
CA THR A 705 28.91 -4.30 2.00
C THR A 705 30.20 -3.85 2.68
N HIS A 706 30.25 -3.99 4.02
CA HIS A 706 31.48 -3.71 4.77
C HIS A 706 32.61 -4.65 4.34
N ALA A 707 32.31 -5.96 4.26
CA ALA A 707 33.22 -6.99 3.83
C ALA A 707 32.78 -7.59 2.47
N PRO A 708 33.70 -8.11 1.64
CA PRO A 708 33.35 -8.79 0.40
C PRO A 708 32.53 -10.05 0.66
N ASN A 709 31.46 -10.24 -0.11
CA ASN A 709 30.60 -11.42 0.01
C ASN A 709 31.29 -12.67 -0.59
N LEU A 710 31.53 -13.70 0.24
CA LEU A 710 32.18 -14.97 -0.14
C LEU A 710 31.19 -16.12 -0.44
N ARG A 711 29.90 -15.82 -0.61
CA ARG A 711 28.84 -16.83 -0.83
C ARG A 711 29.02 -17.56 -2.15
N ILE A 712 28.84 -18.88 -2.09
CA ILE A 712 28.77 -19.75 -3.27
C ILE A 712 27.30 -20.09 -3.56
N ASP A 713 26.72 -19.45 -4.56
CA ASP A 713 25.36 -19.76 -5.03
C ASP A 713 25.41 -20.88 -6.09
N ARG A 714 25.03 -22.10 -5.71
CA ARG A 714 24.96 -23.25 -6.62
C ARG A 714 23.74 -23.14 -7.54
N ASN A 715 23.85 -23.71 -8.75
CA ASN A 715 22.74 -23.80 -9.69
C ASN A 715 21.58 -24.62 -9.12
N ASP A 716 20.37 -24.24 -9.51
CA ASP A 716 19.14 -24.96 -9.16
C ASP A 716 19.19 -26.41 -9.67
N GLN A 717 18.77 -27.35 -8.83
CA GLN A 717 18.54 -28.74 -9.23
C GLN A 717 17.06 -28.98 -9.46
N LEU A 718 16.72 -29.47 -10.65
CA LEU A 718 15.34 -29.72 -11.04
C LEU A 718 15.02 -31.22 -11.05
N PHE A 719 13.86 -31.55 -10.50
CA PHE A 719 13.34 -32.90 -10.37
C PHE A 719 12.00 -33.04 -11.09
N LYS A 720 11.69 -34.26 -11.52
CA LYS A 720 10.40 -34.57 -12.13
C LYS A 720 9.28 -34.53 -11.10
N THR A 721 9.52 -35.10 -9.92
CA THR A 721 8.52 -35.29 -8.87
C THR A 721 8.96 -34.65 -7.55
N ARG A 722 8.00 -34.24 -6.70
CA ARG A 722 8.27 -33.77 -5.34
C ARG A 722 8.97 -34.86 -4.50
N ARG A 723 8.69 -36.14 -4.76
CA ARG A 723 9.30 -37.26 -4.05
C ARG A 723 10.81 -37.35 -4.29
N ASP A 724 11.24 -37.30 -5.56
CA ASP A 724 12.66 -37.38 -5.91
C ASP A 724 13.44 -36.16 -5.39
N LYS A 725 12.80 -34.98 -5.44
CA LYS A 725 13.28 -33.74 -4.84
C LYS A 725 13.59 -33.92 -3.36
N TYR A 726 12.59 -34.31 -2.55
CA TYR A 726 12.77 -34.45 -1.10
C TYR A 726 13.77 -35.52 -0.72
N LEU A 727 13.81 -36.67 -1.41
CA LEU A 727 14.83 -37.69 -1.16
C LEU A 727 16.25 -37.16 -1.39
N THR A 728 16.44 -36.34 -2.41
CA THR A 728 17.76 -35.73 -2.70
C THR A 728 18.12 -34.64 -1.69
N VAL A 729 17.14 -33.83 -1.26
CA VAL A 729 17.33 -32.86 -0.17
C VAL A 729 17.80 -33.57 1.10
N ILE A 730 17.13 -34.65 1.52
CA ILE A 730 17.51 -35.41 2.73
C ILE A 730 18.94 -35.94 2.62
N ARG A 731 19.34 -36.53 1.48
CA ARG A 731 20.72 -37.00 1.26
C ARG A 731 21.73 -35.86 1.37
N THR A 732 21.41 -34.70 0.78
CA THR A 732 22.28 -33.51 0.83
C THR A 732 22.45 -33.01 2.27
N VAL A 733 21.37 -32.99 3.05
CA VAL A 733 21.40 -32.62 4.47
C VAL A 733 22.21 -33.65 5.28
N GLU A 734 22.05 -34.93 5.00
CA GLU A 734 22.78 -36.01 5.66
C GLU A 734 24.30 -35.89 5.44
N GLU A 735 24.73 -35.60 4.21
CA GLU A 735 26.13 -35.37 3.87
C GLU A 735 26.72 -34.16 4.61
N ALA A 736 26.01 -33.02 4.61
CA ALA A 736 26.43 -31.81 5.33
C ALA A 736 26.44 -32.00 6.85
N HIS A 737 25.44 -32.71 7.39
CA HIS A 737 25.36 -32.99 8.82
C HIS A 737 26.49 -33.92 9.28
N LYS A 738 26.90 -34.91 8.46
CA LYS A 738 28.04 -35.79 8.73
C LYS A 738 29.37 -35.03 8.81
N THR A 739 29.55 -33.97 8.00
CA THR A 739 30.74 -33.12 8.07
C THR A 739 30.65 -32.07 9.20
N GLY A 740 29.50 -31.96 9.87
CA GLY A 740 29.23 -30.99 10.92
C GLY A 740 28.86 -29.60 10.40
N GLN A 741 28.64 -29.44 9.09
CA GLN A 741 28.22 -28.16 8.50
C GLN A 741 26.78 -27.83 8.92
N PRO A 742 26.49 -26.61 9.44
CA PRO A 742 25.13 -26.22 9.74
C PRO A 742 24.29 -26.02 8.48
N VAL A 743 23.02 -26.41 8.55
CA VAL A 743 22.08 -26.36 7.42
C VAL A 743 20.81 -25.62 7.79
N LEU A 744 20.45 -24.62 6.99
CA LEU A 744 19.15 -23.94 7.03
C LEU A 744 18.33 -24.38 5.82
N ILE A 745 17.15 -24.96 6.04
CA ILE A 745 16.26 -25.45 4.99
C ILE A 745 15.02 -24.56 4.90
N GLY A 746 14.87 -23.81 3.82
CA GLY A 746 13.69 -23.00 3.54
C GLY A 746 12.62 -23.78 2.76
N THR A 747 11.39 -23.80 3.26
CA THR A 747 10.21 -24.37 2.59
C THR A 747 9.17 -23.28 2.29
N ALA A 748 8.31 -23.46 1.29
CA ALA A 748 7.30 -22.45 0.92
C ALA A 748 5.98 -22.54 1.72
N SER A 749 5.76 -23.62 2.48
CA SER A 749 4.54 -23.82 3.26
C SER A 749 4.79 -24.62 4.54
N VAL A 750 3.85 -24.51 5.49
CA VAL A 750 3.88 -25.26 6.76
C VAL A 750 3.79 -26.76 6.46
N GLU A 751 2.90 -27.18 5.57
CA GLU A 751 2.77 -28.60 5.16
C GLU A 751 4.09 -29.18 4.61
N ALA A 752 4.80 -28.40 3.79
CA ALA A 752 6.09 -28.80 3.24
C ALA A 752 7.15 -28.93 4.36
N SER A 753 7.17 -28.00 5.31
CA SER A 753 8.06 -28.03 6.47
C SER A 753 7.83 -29.27 7.35
N GLU A 754 6.57 -29.61 7.63
CA GLU A 754 6.21 -30.75 8.45
C GLU A 754 6.52 -32.07 7.75
N THR A 755 6.25 -32.13 6.45
CA THR A 755 6.58 -33.30 5.63
C THR A 755 8.08 -33.54 5.64
N LEU A 756 8.88 -32.50 5.45
CA LEU A 756 10.33 -32.58 5.50
C LEU A 756 10.82 -32.96 6.90
N ALA A 757 10.25 -32.38 7.97
CA ALA A 757 10.58 -32.70 9.35
C ALA A 757 10.33 -34.18 9.68
N ARG A 758 9.20 -34.76 9.22
CA ARG A 758 8.92 -36.19 9.33
C ARG A 758 9.99 -37.04 8.61
N MET A 759 10.42 -36.62 7.43
CA MET A 759 11.47 -37.31 6.67
C MET A 759 12.84 -37.22 7.34
N LEU A 760 13.22 -36.05 7.89
CA LEU A 760 14.45 -35.86 8.66
C LEU A 760 14.45 -36.72 9.94
N LYS A 761 13.31 -36.82 10.62
CA LYS A 761 13.14 -37.68 11.79
C LYS A 761 13.33 -39.16 11.44
N LEU A 762 12.77 -39.61 10.32
CA LEU A 762 12.98 -40.97 9.80
C LEU A 762 14.45 -41.24 9.44
N ALA A 763 15.16 -40.22 8.92
CA ALA A 763 16.60 -40.27 8.65
C ALA A 763 17.47 -40.13 9.92
N LYS A 764 16.86 -39.99 11.11
CA LYS A 764 17.54 -39.80 12.41
C LYS A 764 18.44 -38.55 12.48
N ILE A 765 18.06 -37.49 11.77
CA ILE A 765 18.77 -36.20 11.79
C ILE A 765 18.09 -35.29 12.83
N PRO A 766 18.79 -34.88 13.91
CA PRO A 766 18.27 -33.90 14.85
C PRO A 766 18.02 -32.57 14.15
N HIS A 767 16.83 -31.99 14.32
CA HIS A 767 16.45 -30.75 13.65
C HIS A 767 15.45 -29.94 14.48
N SER A 768 15.38 -28.65 14.18
CA SER A 768 14.36 -27.73 14.71
C SER A 768 13.50 -27.19 13.56
N VAL A 769 12.23 -26.90 13.83
CA VAL A 769 11.28 -26.39 12.83
C VAL A 769 10.75 -25.03 13.29
N LEU A 770 10.74 -24.06 12.38
CA LEU A 770 10.23 -22.70 12.57
C LEU A 770 9.01 -22.51 11.68
N ASN A 771 7.86 -22.22 12.30
CA ASN A 771 6.56 -22.14 11.63
C ASN A 771 5.91 -20.75 11.73
N ALA A 772 6.70 -19.72 12.07
CA ALA A 772 6.26 -18.34 12.26
C ALA A 772 5.17 -18.15 13.33
N LYS A 773 5.16 -19.00 14.37
CA LYS A 773 4.13 -18.98 15.44
C LYS A 773 4.60 -18.29 16.73
N TYR A 774 5.82 -18.58 17.18
CA TYR A 774 6.34 -18.09 18.46
C TYR A 774 7.65 -17.35 18.24
N HIS A 775 7.58 -16.05 17.96
CA HIS A 775 8.73 -15.27 17.49
C HIS A 775 9.93 -15.28 18.43
N GLU A 776 9.71 -15.20 19.75
CA GLU A 776 10.79 -15.24 20.74
C GLU A 776 11.51 -16.61 20.76
N GLN A 777 10.74 -17.70 20.78
CA GLN A 777 11.29 -19.07 20.75
C GLN A 777 12.02 -19.33 19.43
N GLU A 778 11.47 -18.84 18.31
CA GLU A 778 12.10 -18.95 17.01
C GLU A 778 13.40 -18.16 16.94
N ALA A 779 13.45 -16.95 17.49
CA ALA A 779 14.68 -16.16 17.57
C ALA A 779 15.76 -16.91 18.37
N ALA A 780 15.39 -17.55 19.48
CA ALA A 780 16.30 -18.38 20.27
C ALA A 780 16.84 -19.57 19.47
N ILE A 781 16.01 -20.24 18.67
CA ILE A 781 16.44 -21.33 17.78
C ILE A 781 17.37 -20.81 16.67
N VAL A 782 16.99 -19.71 16.00
CA VAL A 782 17.76 -19.12 14.89
C VAL A 782 19.14 -18.64 15.33
N SER A 783 19.25 -18.07 16.54
CA SER A 783 20.55 -17.65 17.10
C SER A 783 21.55 -18.81 17.21
N LYS A 784 21.06 -20.05 17.34
CA LYS A 784 21.85 -21.28 17.44
C LYS A 784 21.93 -22.05 16.11
N ALA A 785 21.28 -21.59 15.05
CA ALA A 785 21.24 -22.30 13.76
C ALA A 785 22.59 -22.32 13.03
N GLY A 786 23.53 -21.43 13.40
CA GLY A 786 24.88 -21.37 12.83
C GLY A 786 25.91 -22.24 13.57
N GLN A 787 25.49 -23.03 14.56
CA GLN A 787 26.37 -23.89 15.34
C GLN A 787 26.66 -25.22 14.62
N LYS A 788 27.82 -25.84 14.91
CA LYS A 788 28.26 -27.08 14.27
C LYS A 788 27.20 -28.18 14.36
N GLY A 789 26.83 -28.75 13.21
CA GLY A 789 25.83 -29.82 13.09
C GLY A 789 24.37 -29.38 13.25
N ALA A 790 24.08 -28.09 13.43
CA ALA A 790 22.70 -27.63 13.55
C ALA A 790 21.93 -27.80 12.22
N VAL A 791 20.70 -28.31 12.31
CA VAL A 791 19.78 -28.39 11.17
C VAL A 791 18.49 -27.68 11.54
N THR A 792 18.13 -26.66 10.77
CA THR A 792 16.95 -25.83 11.03
C THR A 792 16.08 -25.78 9.79
N VAL A 793 14.81 -26.15 9.92
CA VAL A 793 13.78 -26.02 8.89
C VAL A 793 13.01 -24.73 9.15
N SER A 794 12.91 -23.86 8.15
CA SER A 794 12.23 -22.57 8.23
C SER A 794 11.13 -22.53 7.18
N THR A 795 9.88 -22.40 7.63
CA THR A 795 8.75 -22.13 6.74
C THR A 795 8.80 -20.68 6.27
N ASN A 796 8.74 -20.48 4.95
CA ASN A 796 8.92 -19.22 4.23
C ASN A 796 10.18 -18.49 4.70
N MET A 797 10.03 -17.52 5.59
CA MET A 797 11.10 -16.71 6.17
C MET A 797 10.96 -16.59 7.70
N ALA A 798 10.42 -17.63 8.38
CA ALA A 798 10.34 -17.69 9.83
C ALA A 798 11.70 -17.37 10.50
N GLY A 799 11.66 -16.73 11.67
CA GLY A 799 12.87 -16.19 12.30
C GLY A 799 13.53 -15.03 11.53
N ARG A 800 12.73 -14.20 10.84
CA ARG A 800 13.17 -12.92 10.28
C ARG A 800 13.62 -11.94 11.37
N GLY A 801 14.54 -11.05 11.00
CA GLY A 801 15.11 -10.05 11.90
C GLY A 801 16.15 -10.61 12.88
N THR A 802 16.34 -11.93 12.95
CA THR A 802 17.37 -12.56 13.79
C THR A 802 18.59 -12.97 12.96
N ASP A 803 19.78 -12.64 13.46
CA ASP A 803 21.04 -12.97 12.82
C ASP A 803 21.46 -14.44 13.10
N ILE A 804 22.08 -15.09 12.11
CA ILE A 804 22.65 -16.43 12.25
C ILE A 804 24.17 -16.26 12.25
N LYS A 805 24.76 -16.18 13.45
CA LYS A 805 26.20 -16.11 13.62
C LYS A 805 26.82 -17.50 13.50
N LEU A 806 27.93 -17.61 12.77
CA LEU A 806 28.66 -18.87 12.68
C LEU A 806 29.33 -19.19 14.03
N GLY A 807 29.19 -20.44 14.48
CA GLY A 807 29.91 -20.96 15.64
C GLY A 807 31.40 -21.14 15.37
N GLU A 808 32.16 -21.40 16.43
CA GLU A 808 33.60 -21.69 16.33
C GLU A 808 33.86 -22.91 15.43
N GLY A 809 34.82 -22.80 14.52
CA GLY A 809 35.19 -23.89 13.61
C GLY A 809 34.25 -24.12 12.42
N VAL A 810 33.17 -23.32 12.27
CA VAL A 810 32.16 -23.50 11.21
C VAL A 810 32.60 -22.87 9.88
N ALA A 811 33.39 -21.79 9.92
CA ALA A 811 33.88 -21.14 8.73
C ALA A 811 34.76 -22.09 7.89
N GLU A 812 35.59 -22.90 8.54
CA GLU A 812 36.46 -23.92 7.93
C GLU A 812 35.66 -25.07 7.29
N LEU A 813 34.43 -25.32 7.76
CA LEU A 813 33.50 -26.31 7.20
C LEU A 813 32.76 -25.79 5.96
N GLY A 814 33.06 -24.57 5.49
CA GLY A 814 32.40 -23.91 4.38
C GLY A 814 31.21 -23.02 4.79
N GLY A 815 31.04 -22.76 6.08
CA GLY A 815 30.01 -21.88 6.62
C GLY A 815 28.59 -22.44 6.57
N LEU A 816 27.58 -21.58 6.74
CA LEU A 816 26.17 -21.98 6.72
C LEU A 816 25.75 -22.43 5.31
N PHE A 817 25.14 -23.62 5.22
CA PHE A 817 24.54 -24.11 3.98
C PHE A 817 23.03 -23.85 3.97
N VAL A 818 22.59 -22.98 3.07
CA VAL A 818 21.17 -22.69 2.84
C VAL A 818 20.62 -23.56 1.72
N ILE A 819 19.61 -24.36 2.02
CA ILE A 819 18.88 -25.19 1.08
C ILE A 819 17.47 -24.63 0.93
N ALA A 820 17.02 -24.39 -0.28
CA ALA A 820 15.62 -24.08 -0.56
C ALA A 820 14.96 -25.28 -1.23
N THR A 821 13.82 -25.73 -0.71
CA THR A 821 13.10 -26.88 -1.28
C THR A 821 12.20 -26.52 -2.43
N GLU A 822 11.97 -25.23 -2.68
CA GLU A 822 11.12 -24.65 -3.73
C GLU A 822 11.60 -23.23 -4.07
N ARG A 823 11.02 -22.65 -5.13
CA ARG A 823 11.15 -21.23 -5.48
C ARG A 823 9.90 -20.49 -5.01
N HIS A 824 10.09 -19.35 -4.36
CA HIS A 824 8.95 -18.51 -3.95
C HIS A 824 8.35 -17.78 -5.16
N ALA A 825 7.13 -17.26 -4.98
CA ALA A 825 6.46 -16.43 -5.97
C ALA A 825 7.29 -15.19 -6.37
N SER A 826 8.03 -14.62 -5.40
CA SER A 826 8.93 -13.49 -5.63
C SER A 826 10.40 -13.87 -5.49
N ARG A 827 11.23 -13.30 -6.36
CA ARG A 827 12.70 -13.42 -6.29
C ARG A 827 13.28 -12.74 -5.06
N ARG A 828 12.56 -11.76 -4.52
CA ARG A 828 12.95 -11.02 -3.34
C ARG A 828 13.12 -11.96 -2.16
N VAL A 829 12.11 -12.79 -1.91
CA VAL A 829 12.10 -13.81 -0.85
C VAL A 829 13.21 -14.84 -1.06
N ASP A 830 13.41 -15.31 -2.29
CA ASP A 830 14.54 -16.20 -2.61
C ASP A 830 15.91 -15.58 -2.31
N ARG A 831 16.09 -14.28 -2.60
CA ARG A 831 17.33 -13.54 -2.29
C ARG A 831 17.50 -13.37 -0.78
N GLN A 832 16.43 -13.10 -0.04
CA GLN A 832 16.46 -13.03 1.42
C GLN A 832 16.88 -14.36 2.04
N LEU A 833 16.35 -15.49 1.54
CA LEU A 833 16.73 -16.83 2.00
C LEU A 833 18.23 -17.09 1.76
N ARG A 834 18.73 -16.81 0.55
CA ARG A 834 20.18 -16.90 0.25
C ARG A 834 21.02 -16.00 1.16
N GLY A 835 20.53 -14.80 1.44
CA GLY A 835 21.16 -13.81 2.32
C GLY A 835 21.23 -14.21 3.79
N ARG A 836 20.69 -15.37 4.18
CA ARG A 836 20.86 -15.89 5.54
C ARG A 836 22.27 -16.43 5.81
N CYS A 837 23.03 -16.79 4.77
CA CYS A 837 24.45 -17.16 4.88
C CYS A 837 25.38 -16.06 4.34
N SER A 838 26.68 -16.22 4.60
CA SER A 838 27.75 -15.31 4.17
C SER A 838 27.57 -13.85 4.61
N ARG A 839 27.33 -13.66 5.90
CA ARG A 839 27.19 -12.34 6.52
C ARG A 839 28.58 -11.81 6.90
N GLN A 840 28.80 -10.50 6.74
CA GLN A 840 30.08 -9.86 7.08
C GLN A 840 31.33 -10.53 6.48
N GLY A 841 31.20 -11.15 5.30
CA GLY A 841 32.30 -11.83 4.61
C GLY A 841 32.52 -13.29 5.00
N ASP A 842 31.64 -13.87 5.81
CA ASP A 842 31.67 -15.29 6.14
C ASP A 842 31.56 -16.18 4.88
N PRO A 843 32.20 -17.37 4.87
CA PRO A 843 31.92 -18.38 3.86
C PRO A 843 30.49 -18.89 4.00
N GLY A 844 29.94 -19.41 2.92
CA GLY A 844 28.57 -19.92 2.90
C GLY A 844 28.18 -20.44 1.54
N CYS A 845 27.16 -21.29 1.52
CA CYS A 845 26.67 -21.91 0.30
C CYS A 845 25.16 -21.81 0.24
N SER A 846 24.60 -21.62 -0.95
CA SER A 846 23.16 -21.71 -1.17
C SER A 846 22.82 -22.63 -2.35
N GLN A 847 21.70 -23.35 -2.27
CA GLN A 847 21.24 -24.22 -3.36
C GLN A 847 19.71 -24.41 -3.33
N PHE A 848 19.08 -24.34 -4.50
CA PHE A 848 17.64 -24.57 -4.67
C PHE A 848 17.37 -25.93 -5.30
N PHE A 849 16.38 -26.65 -4.77
CA PHE A 849 15.85 -27.90 -5.29
C PHE A 849 14.42 -27.64 -5.73
N ILE A 850 14.08 -27.88 -6.99
CA ILE A 850 12.79 -27.51 -7.58
C ILE A 850 12.18 -28.75 -8.23
N SER A 851 10.87 -28.92 -8.20
CA SER A 851 10.14 -29.96 -8.94
C SER A 851 9.21 -29.35 -9.99
N LEU A 852 8.97 -30.07 -11.08
CA LEU A 852 7.92 -29.72 -12.06
C LEU A 852 6.50 -29.73 -11.46
N GLU A 853 6.32 -30.39 -10.32
CA GLU A 853 5.08 -30.46 -9.54
C GLU A 853 4.95 -29.33 -8.50
N ASP A 854 5.95 -28.47 -8.35
CA ASP A 854 5.87 -27.33 -7.42
C ASP A 854 4.84 -26.30 -7.92
N ASP A 855 4.17 -25.61 -6.99
CA ASP A 855 3.02 -24.75 -7.32
C ASP A 855 3.38 -23.61 -8.29
N LEU A 856 4.60 -23.04 -8.15
CA LEU A 856 5.14 -22.05 -9.07
C LEU A 856 5.15 -22.57 -10.52
N MET A 857 5.65 -23.79 -10.72
CA MET A 857 5.84 -24.39 -12.04
C MET A 857 4.50 -24.83 -12.63
N ARG A 858 3.58 -25.35 -11.80
CA ARG A 858 2.26 -25.80 -12.23
C ARG A 858 1.36 -24.65 -12.69
N ASN A 859 1.36 -23.54 -11.93
CA ASN A 859 0.37 -22.47 -12.13
C ASN A 859 0.86 -21.40 -13.12
N HIS A 860 2.18 -21.20 -13.23
CA HIS A 860 2.76 -20.06 -13.97
C HIS A 860 3.85 -20.45 -14.97
N GLY A 861 4.25 -21.73 -15.00
CA GLY A 861 5.19 -22.25 -15.98
C GLY A 861 4.66 -22.13 -17.41
N ASP A 862 5.55 -21.84 -18.35
CA ASP A 862 5.20 -21.82 -19.78
C ASP A 862 4.88 -23.25 -20.26
N PRO A 863 3.64 -23.55 -20.72
CA PRO A 863 3.22 -24.93 -20.95
C PRO A 863 4.04 -25.64 -22.04
N ALA A 864 4.42 -24.93 -23.10
CA ALA A 864 5.24 -25.46 -24.19
C ALA A 864 6.66 -25.78 -23.71
N GLN A 865 7.27 -24.89 -22.94
CA GLN A 865 8.61 -25.14 -22.40
C GLN A 865 8.59 -26.26 -21.35
N MET A 866 7.58 -26.32 -20.49
CA MET A 866 7.40 -27.41 -19.51
C MET A 866 7.31 -28.78 -20.20
N THR A 867 6.58 -28.84 -21.31
CA THR A 867 6.45 -30.06 -22.11
C THR A 867 7.78 -30.51 -22.71
N ALA A 868 8.56 -29.58 -23.28
CA ALA A 868 9.89 -29.87 -23.82
C ALA A 868 10.87 -30.39 -22.74
N LEU A 869 10.76 -29.87 -21.52
CA LEU A 869 11.58 -30.29 -20.39
C LEU A 869 11.23 -31.68 -19.89
N ILE A 870 9.94 -32.03 -19.86
CA ILE A 870 9.49 -33.38 -19.53
C ILE A 870 10.00 -34.39 -20.56
N GLU A 871 9.94 -34.06 -21.85
CA GLU A 871 10.48 -34.90 -22.91
C GLU A 871 12.00 -35.08 -22.78
N HIS A 872 12.72 -34.01 -22.45
CA HIS A 872 14.16 -34.09 -22.19
C HIS A 872 14.48 -34.93 -20.94
N ALA A 873 13.72 -34.76 -19.86
CA ALA A 873 13.88 -35.52 -18.62
C ALA A 873 13.65 -37.02 -18.84
N LYS A 874 12.65 -37.38 -19.67
CA LYS A 874 12.39 -38.78 -20.08
C LYS A 874 13.58 -39.39 -20.84
N LYS A 875 14.28 -38.61 -21.66
CA LYS A 875 15.43 -39.06 -22.45
C LYS A 875 16.75 -39.13 -21.66
N SER A 876 16.94 -38.25 -20.68
CA SER A 876 18.24 -38.04 -19.99
C SER A 876 18.37 -38.75 -18.63
N GLY A 877 17.32 -39.40 -18.13
CA GLY A 877 17.40 -40.18 -16.88
C GLY A 877 17.61 -39.33 -15.62
N ALA A 878 16.90 -38.19 -15.53
CA ALA A 878 16.75 -37.29 -14.37
C ALA A 878 17.61 -36.01 -14.32
N ARG A 879 18.57 -35.78 -15.22
CA ARG A 879 19.37 -34.54 -15.22
C ARG A 879 18.86 -33.55 -16.27
N ILE A 880 18.02 -32.63 -15.83
CA ILE A 880 17.46 -31.56 -16.68
C ILE A 880 18.46 -30.38 -16.73
N PRO A 881 18.74 -29.76 -17.89
CA PRO A 881 19.67 -28.63 -18.00
C PRO A 881 19.25 -27.42 -17.14
N PRO A 882 20.14 -26.44 -16.90
CA PRO A 882 19.82 -25.26 -16.08
C PRO A 882 18.65 -24.46 -16.66
N ILE A 883 17.56 -24.34 -15.89
CA ILE A 883 16.29 -23.71 -16.31
C ILE A 883 16.11 -22.31 -15.73
N GLY A 884 17.19 -21.70 -15.22
CA GLY A 884 17.12 -20.43 -14.49
C GLY A 884 16.20 -19.41 -15.15
N LYS A 885 16.27 -19.25 -16.48
CA LYS A 885 15.43 -18.32 -17.25
C LYS A 885 13.92 -18.59 -17.19
N LEU A 886 13.46 -19.84 -17.20
CA LEU A 886 12.03 -20.15 -17.20
C LEU A 886 11.44 -19.99 -15.81
N VAL A 887 12.14 -20.42 -14.77
CA VAL A 887 11.76 -20.12 -13.38
C VAL A 887 11.68 -18.61 -13.19
N GLU A 888 12.69 -17.88 -13.66
CA GLU A 888 12.73 -16.44 -13.50
C GLU A 888 11.60 -15.74 -14.30
N THR A 889 11.23 -16.27 -15.46
CA THR A 889 10.07 -15.78 -16.25
C THR A 889 8.75 -16.04 -15.52
N ALA A 890 8.60 -17.22 -14.90
CA ALA A 890 7.41 -17.54 -14.10
C ALA A 890 7.25 -16.59 -12.90
N GLN A 891 8.33 -16.36 -12.15
CA GLN A 891 8.35 -15.39 -11.05
C GLN A 891 8.03 -13.96 -11.51
N MET A 892 8.63 -13.50 -12.62
CA MET A 892 8.33 -12.16 -13.19
C MET A 892 6.85 -11.99 -13.54
N ARG A 893 6.20 -13.02 -14.11
CA ARG A 893 4.77 -12.96 -14.44
C ARG A 893 3.90 -12.83 -13.19
N ILE A 894 4.26 -13.51 -12.10
CA ILE A 894 3.53 -13.43 -10.83
C ILE A 894 3.76 -12.05 -10.20
N GLU A 895 5.01 -11.58 -10.12
CA GLU A 895 5.33 -10.26 -9.57
C GLU A 895 4.61 -9.14 -10.33
N GLN A 896 4.54 -9.21 -11.66
CA GLN A 896 3.79 -8.25 -12.47
C GLN A 896 2.28 -8.30 -12.20
N ARG A 897 1.71 -9.51 -12.07
CA ARG A 897 0.28 -9.68 -11.74
C ARG A 897 -0.03 -9.13 -10.35
N ASP A 898 0.77 -9.48 -9.36
CA ASP A 898 0.58 -9.04 -7.97
C ASP A 898 0.78 -7.53 -7.84
N SER A 899 1.75 -6.94 -8.56
CA SER A 899 1.97 -5.49 -8.63
C SER A 899 0.77 -4.78 -9.27
N HIS A 900 0.18 -5.35 -10.33
CA HIS A 900 -1.03 -4.80 -10.93
C HIS A 900 -2.23 -4.87 -9.98
N ALA A 901 -2.42 -5.97 -9.27
CA ALA A 901 -3.49 -6.12 -8.27
C ALA A 901 -3.34 -5.10 -7.13
N ARG A 902 -2.14 -4.91 -6.58
CA ARG A 902 -1.88 -3.87 -5.57
C ARG A 902 -2.13 -2.47 -6.09
N LYS A 903 -1.69 -2.18 -7.32
CA LYS A 903 -1.96 -0.90 -7.96
C LYS A 903 -3.46 -0.65 -8.09
N GLN A 904 -4.22 -1.67 -8.49
CA GLN A 904 -5.66 -1.55 -8.62
C GLN A 904 -6.32 -1.26 -7.27
N VAL A 905 -5.98 -2.00 -6.21
CA VAL A 905 -6.47 -1.73 -4.84
C VAL A 905 -6.17 -0.28 -4.44
N LEU A 906 -4.96 0.20 -4.69
CA LEU A 906 -4.56 1.59 -4.44
C LEU A 906 -5.36 2.59 -5.28
N ASP A 907 -5.57 2.33 -6.57
CA ASP A 907 -6.30 3.24 -7.47
C ASP A 907 -7.75 3.45 -7.02
N PHE A 908 -8.40 2.41 -6.46
CA PHE A 908 -9.73 2.53 -5.83
C PHE A 908 -9.67 3.26 -4.49
N ASP A 909 -8.71 2.91 -3.62
CA ASP A 909 -8.54 3.59 -2.32
C ASP A 909 -8.11 5.06 -2.46
N ASP A 910 -7.41 5.45 -3.53
CA ASP A 910 -7.05 6.85 -3.79
C ASP A 910 -8.30 7.74 -3.97
N VAL A 911 -9.41 7.18 -4.47
CA VAL A 911 -10.70 7.87 -4.55
C VAL A 911 -11.29 8.03 -3.15
N MET A 912 -11.30 6.95 -2.37
CA MET A 912 -11.76 6.96 -0.97
C MET A 912 -10.89 7.86 -0.10
N ASN A 913 -9.59 7.95 -0.36
CA ASN A 913 -8.67 8.74 0.43
C ASN A 913 -8.95 10.24 0.30
N LEU A 914 -9.29 10.71 -0.90
CA LEU A 914 -9.69 12.12 -1.09
C LEU A 914 -10.96 12.46 -0.30
N GLN A 915 -11.92 11.53 -0.29
CA GLN A 915 -13.16 11.70 0.49
C GLN A 915 -12.89 11.65 1.99
N ARG A 916 -12.06 10.69 2.42
CA ARG A 916 -11.62 10.49 3.80
C ARG A 916 -10.89 11.71 4.35
N GLU A 917 -9.99 12.33 3.57
CA GLU A 917 -9.28 13.55 3.96
C GLU A 917 -10.27 14.66 4.30
N ILE A 918 -11.25 14.92 3.44
CA ILE A 918 -12.29 15.94 3.67
C ILE A 918 -13.11 15.61 4.93
N VAL A 919 -13.56 14.36 5.07
CA VAL A 919 -14.39 13.94 6.21
C VAL A 919 -13.61 13.98 7.52
N TYR A 920 -12.38 13.47 7.53
CA TYR A 920 -11.54 13.46 8.73
C TYR A 920 -11.06 14.85 9.10
N ASP A 921 -10.78 15.73 8.13
CA ASP A 921 -10.49 17.13 8.41
C ASP A 921 -11.71 17.81 9.03
N PHE A 922 -12.91 17.59 8.50
CA PHE A 922 -14.13 18.14 9.09
C PHE A 922 -14.36 17.61 10.51
N ARG A 923 -14.21 16.30 10.71
CA ARG A 923 -14.33 15.65 12.01
C ARG A 923 -13.30 16.15 13.02
N ASN A 924 -12.03 16.24 12.62
CA ASN A 924 -10.95 16.76 13.46
C ASN A 924 -11.14 18.26 13.74
N ASN A 925 -11.72 19.02 12.82
CA ASN A 925 -12.12 20.40 13.08
C ASN A 925 -13.20 20.44 14.16
N VAL A 926 -14.23 19.60 14.11
CA VAL A 926 -15.24 19.51 15.19
C VAL A 926 -14.58 19.16 16.53
N LEU A 927 -13.60 18.24 16.56
CA LEU A 927 -12.84 17.88 17.77
C LEU A 927 -11.90 18.98 18.28
N ALA A 928 -11.25 19.72 17.39
CA ALA A 928 -10.22 20.69 17.73
C ALA A 928 -10.78 22.11 17.95
N THR A 929 -11.93 22.43 17.36
CA THR A 929 -12.51 23.77 17.38
C THR A 929 -12.87 24.17 18.80
N GLU A 930 -12.45 25.39 19.15
CA GLU A 930 -12.66 26.01 20.46
C GLU A 930 -14.02 26.71 20.55
N ASP A 931 -14.61 27.12 19.42
CA ASP A 931 -15.97 27.69 19.31
C ASP A 931 -16.84 26.83 18.39
N ILE A 932 -17.43 25.79 18.97
CA ILE A 932 -18.27 24.84 18.22
C ILE A 932 -19.55 25.49 17.69
N ARG A 933 -19.99 26.59 18.30
CA ARG A 933 -21.21 27.30 17.90
C ARG A 933 -21.03 28.04 16.59
N ASP A 934 -19.88 28.66 16.36
CA ASP A 934 -19.55 29.28 15.07
C ASP A 934 -19.56 28.23 13.95
N LEU A 935 -18.98 27.05 14.20
CA LEU A 935 -19.00 25.94 13.23
C LEU A 935 -20.41 25.39 12.97
N ALA A 936 -21.23 25.26 14.02
CA ALA A 936 -22.64 24.87 13.89
C ALA A 936 -23.43 25.90 13.08
N GLN A 937 -23.21 27.19 13.32
CA GLN A 937 -23.84 28.29 12.60
C GLN A 937 -23.44 28.32 11.13
N GLN A 938 -22.14 28.17 10.84
CA GLN A 938 -21.64 28.04 9.46
C GLN A 938 -22.28 26.85 8.74
N THR A 939 -22.42 25.70 9.43
CA THR A 939 -23.07 24.52 8.87
C THR A 939 -24.54 24.78 8.52
N ILE A 940 -25.28 25.46 9.39
CA ILE A 940 -26.68 25.86 9.16
C ILE A 940 -26.76 26.82 7.96
N ASP A 941 -25.91 27.86 7.94
CA ASP A 941 -25.92 28.88 6.89
C ASP A 941 -25.61 28.30 5.51
N GLU A 942 -24.69 27.34 5.43
CA GLU A 942 -24.38 26.62 4.18
C GLU A 942 -25.59 25.84 3.66
N ILE A 943 -26.30 25.11 4.52
CA ILE A 943 -27.47 24.31 4.14
C ILE A 943 -28.63 25.19 3.69
N VAL A 944 -28.92 26.25 4.44
CA VAL A 944 -29.95 27.21 4.10
C VAL A 944 -29.65 27.82 2.74
N THR A 945 -28.40 28.26 2.52
CA THR A 945 -27.96 28.81 1.24
C THR A 945 -28.13 27.80 0.09
N GLN A 946 -27.72 26.55 0.30
CA GLN A 946 -27.83 25.49 -0.70
C GLN A 946 -29.29 25.19 -1.06
N HIS A 947 -30.16 24.95 -0.07
CA HIS A 947 -31.57 24.66 -0.31
C HIS A 947 -32.32 25.83 -0.96
N VAL A 948 -32.01 27.07 -0.57
CA VAL A 948 -32.57 28.26 -1.22
C VAL A 948 -32.15 28.32 -2.69
N GLN A 949 -30.88 28.05 -3.00
CA GLN A 949 -30.38 28.06 -4.38
C GLN A 949 -30.99 26.95 -5.24
N GLU A 950 -31.05 25.72 -4.73
CA GLU A 950 -31.65 24.57 -5.43
C GLU A 950 -33.14 24.84 -5.71
N HIS A 951 -33.89 25.24 -4.68
CA HIS A 951 -35.33 25.49 -4.81
C HIS A 951 -35.64 26.64 -5.77
N LEU A 952 -34.89 27.74 -5.70
CA LEU A 952 -35.07 28.87 -6.63
C LEU A 952 -34.61 28.54 -8.06
N SER A 953 -33.70 27.57 -8.25
CA SER A 953 -33.27 27.15 -9.59
C SER A 953 -34.34 26.36 -10.36
N ASP A 954 -35.22 25.67 -9.63
CA ASP A 954 -36.35 24.91 -10.17
C ASP A 954 -37.65 25.74 -10.25
N CYS A 955 -37.66 26.95 -9.69
CA CYS A 955 -38.83 27.84 -9.69
C CYS A 955 -38.85 28.83 -10.87
N ASP A 956 -40.06 29.27 -11.24
CA ASP A 956 -40.24 30.36 -12.21
C ASP A 956 -39.70 31.69 -11.64
N ALA A 957 -38.79 32.34 -12.39
CA ALA A 957 -38.05 33.53 -11.96
C ALA A 957 -38.89 34.79 -11.68
N HIS A 958 -40.20 34.74 -11.93
CA HIS A 958 -41.11 35.88 -11.76
C HIS A 958 -42.04 35.76 -10.55
N ASP A 959 -42.25 34.55 -10.01
CA ASP A 959 -43.04 34.32 -8.79
C ASP A 959 -42.71 32.93 -8.20
N PRO A 960 -41.57 32.78 -7.49
CA PRO A 960 -41.16 31.49 -6.96
C PRO A 960 -42.08 31.07 -5.80
N ASP A 961 -42.66 29.88 -5.88
CA ASP A 961 -43.43 29.29 -4.79
C ASP A 961 -42.48 28.94 -3.63
N LEU A 962 -42.50 29.75 -2.57
CA LEU A 962 -41.66 29.55 -1.39
C LEU A 962 -42.24 28.53 -0.40
N THR A 963 -43.44 27.99 -0.63
CA THR A 963 -44.12 27.07 0.29
C THR A 963 -43.26 25.84 0.66
N PRO A 964 -42.61 25.15 -0.30
CA PRO A 964 -41.79 23.98 0.03
C PRO A 964 -40.53 24.33 0.85
N LEU A 965 -39.98 25.52 0.65
CA LEU A 965 -38.84 26.03 1.44
C LEU A 965 -39.26 26.34 2.88
N LEU A 966 -40.48 26.87 3.07
CA LEU A 966 -41.07 27.12 4.38
C LEU A 966 -41.45 25.83 5.12
N GLU A 967 -42.00 24.84 4.41
CA GLU A 967 -42.26 23.51 4.94
C GLU A 967 -40.96 22.82 5.37
N TRP A 968 -39.92 22.88 4.54
CA TRP A 968 -38.59 22.36 4.87
C TRP A 968 -38.00 23.02 6.12
N ALA A 969 -38.05 24.36 6.22
CA ALA A 969 -37.55 25.07 7.40
C ALA A 969 -38.33 24.70 8.67
N ARG A 970 -39.63 24.41 8.54
CA ARG A 970 -40.49 23.97 9.66
C ARG A 970 -40.25 22.51 10.04
N GLU A 971 -39.97 21.62 9.08
CA GLU A 971 -39.73 20.20 9.36
C GLU A 971 -38.31 19.96 9.91
N VAL A 972 -37.29 20.55 9.27
CA VAL A 972 -35.87 20.28 9.59
C VAL A 972 -35.37 21.19 10.71
N CYS A 973 -35.66 22.49 10.63
CA CYS A 973 -35.17 23.47 11.60
C CYS A 973 -36.20 23.80 12.68
N GLN A 974 -37.43 23.27 12.57
CA GLN A 974 -38.54 23.55 13.49
C GLN A 974 -38.81 25.05 13.70
N ALA A 975 -38.40 25.91 12.77
CA ALA A 975 -38.50 27.36 12.89
C ALA A 975 -39.76 27.87 12.17
N GLU A 976 -40.46 28.85 12.76
CA GLU A 976 -41.50 29.59 12.06
C GLU A 976 -40.85 30.70 11.24
N VAL A 977 -40.93 30.57 9.92
CA VAL A 977 -40.31 31.49 8.96
C VAL A 977 -41.41 32.13 8.12
N ASP A 978 -42.18 33.07 8.69
CA ASP A 978 -43.33 33.71 8.01
C ASP A 978 -43.03 35.17 7.61
N ASP A 979 -43.59 35.69 6.51
CA ASP A 979 -43.34 37.06 5.99
C ASP A 979 -41.91 37.32 5.46
N LEU A 980 -41.43 36.51 4.52
CA LEU A 980 -40.16 36.73 3.81
C LEU A 980 -40.26 37.93 2.84
N LYS A 981 -39.29 38.84 2.86
CA LYS A 981 -39.38 40.14 2.14
C LYS A 981 -38.59 40.19 0.83
N SER A 982 -37.62 39.30 0.67
CA SER A 982 -36.69 39.28 -0.47
C SER A 982 -36.87 38.02 -1.31
N VAL A 983 -36.70 38.15 -2.63
CA VAL A 983 -36.71 37.02 -3.59
C VAL A 983 -35.33 36.79 -4.20
N GLU A 984 -34.34 37.59 -3.80
CA GLU A 984 -32.95 37.46 -4.22
C GLU A 984 -32.30 36.31 -3.42
N PRO A 985 -31.71 35.28 -4.07
CA PRO A 985 -31.26 34.06 -3.40
C PRO A 985 -30.38 34.29 -2.16
N ASN A 986 -29.38 35.16 -2.25
CA ASN A 986 -28.46 35.41 -1.14
C ASN A 986 -29.13 36.15 0.02
N LYS A 987 -29.98 37.14 -0.26
CA LYS A 987 -30.69 37.89 0.79
C LYS A 987 -31.81 37.07 1.43
N LEU A 988 -32.45 36.20 0.64
CA LEU A 988 -33.44 35.26 1.13
C LEU A 988 -32.79 34.23 2.07
N ALA A 989 -31.63 33.68 1.69
CA ALA A 989 -30.85 32.80 2.55
C ALA A 989 -30.44 33.49 3.86
N GLU A 990 -29.92 34.72 3.80
CA GLU A 990 -29.58 35.51 5.01
C GLU A 990 -30.80 35.73 5.93
N GLU A 991 -31.96 36.09 5.37
CA GLU A 991 -33.18 36.34 6.16
C GLU A 991 -33.69 35.05 6.84
N ILE A 992 -33.61 33.91 6.15
CA ILE A 992 -33.98 32.60 6.70
C ILE A 992 -32.98 32.17 7.79
N SER A 993 -31.67 32.27 7.51
CA SER A 993 -30.60 31.96 8.47
C SER A 993 -30.73 32.75 9.76
N GLN A 994 -30.98 34.07 9.70
CA GLN A 994 -31.14 34.90 10.89
C GLN A 994 -32.33 34.46 11.77
N ARG A 995 -33.44 34.06 11.15
CA ARG A 995 -34.63 33.59 11.88
C ARG A 995 -34.40 32.22 12.51
N ILE A 996 -33.75 31.32 11.78
CA ILE A 996 -33.34 30.00 12.28
C ILE A 996 -32.38 30.16 13.48
N GLN A 997 -31.39 31.05 13.36
CA GLN A 997 -30.44 31.37 14.44
C GLN A 997 -31.15 31.95 15.67
N SER A 998 -32.09 32.88 15.47
CA SER A 998 -32.90 33.45 16.56
C SER A 998 -33.69 32.35 17.28
N SER A 999 -34.40 31.50 16.52
CA SER A 999 -35.17 30.39 17.08
C SER A 999 -34.29 29.38 17.83
N TYR A 1000 -33.10 29.09 17.32
CA TYR A 1000 -32.13 28.23 17.97
C TYR A 1000 -31.66 28.83 19.30
N SER A 1001 -31.29 30.12 19.29
CA SER A 1001 -30.83 30.83 20.48
C SER A 1001 -31.90 30.93 21.58
N ASP A 1002 -33.16 31.18 21.21
CA ASP A 1002 -34.28 31.27 22.15
C ASP A 1002 -34.53 29.94 22.87
N ARG A 1003 -34.39 28.80 22.15
CA ARG A 1003 -34.58 27.47 22.74
C ARG A 1003 -33.50 27.10 23.75
N LEU A 1004 -32.29 27.63 23.55
CA LEU A 1004 -31.14 27.38 24.41
C LEU A 1004 -31.08 28.32 25.63
N ASP A 1005 -31.94 29.34 25.69
CA ASP A 1005 -31.94 30.33 26.77
C ASP A 1005 -32.12 29.69 28.16
N GLY A 1006 -31.17 29.87 29.07
CA GLY A 1006 -31.15 29.26 30.40
C GLY A 1006 -30.54 27.85 30.50
N VAL A 1007 -29.92 27.33 29.44
CA VAL A 1007 -29.04 26.13 29.51
C VAL A 1007 -27.60 26.57 29.82
N PRO A 1008 -26.86 25.85 30.68
CA PRO A 1008 -25.43 26.14 30.90
C PRO A 1008 -24.63 26.04 29.58
N PRO A 1009 -23.77 27.02 29.25
CA PRO A 1009 -23.00 27.04 28.00
C PRO A 1009 -22.19 25.76 27.74
N GLU A 1010 -21.53 25.20 28.77
CA GLU A 1010 -20.74 23.97 28.66
C GLU A 1010 -21.56 22.74 28.24
N ALA A 1011 -22.83 22.67 28.67
CA ALA A 1011 -23.73 21.59 28.28
C ALA A 1011 -24.17 21.73 26.83
N ILE A 1012 -24.36 22.97 26.36
CA ILE A 1012 -24.70 23.25 24.96
C ILE A 1012 -23.54 22.84 24.05
N GLU A 1013 -22.31 23.28 24.35
CA GLU A 1013 -21.13 22.98 23.54
C GLU A 1013 -20.87 21.47 23.41
N ARG A 1014 -21.04 20.71 24.50
CA ARG A 1014 -20.90 19.25 24.49
C ARG A 1014 -21.94 18.59 23.59
N GLU A 1015 -23.19 19.04 23.68
CA GLU A 1015 -24.30 18.49 22.90
C GLU A 1015 -24.21 18.87 21.42
N GLU A 1016 -23.86 20.12 21.09
CA GLU A 1016 -23.58 20.59 19.72
C GLU A 1016 -22.48 19.73 19.06
N ARG A 1017 -21.38 19.52 19.78
CA ARG A 1017 -20.27 18.66 19.34
C ARG A 1017 -20.71 17.23 19.09
N ARG A 1018 -21.46 16.64 20.04
CA ARG A 1018 -21.96 15.26 19.90
C ARG A 1018 -22.89 15.12 18.71
N SER A 1019 -23.78 16.08 18.46
CA SER A 1019 -24.69 16.06 17.32
C SER A 1019 -23.98 16.12 15.97
N LEU A 1020 -23.00 17.02 15.84
CA LEU A 1020 -22.19 17.12 14.64
C LEU A 1020 -21.37 15.84 14.42
N MET A 1021 -20.74 15.33 15.48
CA MET A 1021 -19.96 14.09 15.41
C MET A 1021 -20.81 12.89 14.98
N PHE A 1022 -21.99 12.72 15.59
CA PHE A 1022 -22.90 11.63 15.29
C PHE A 1022 -23.37 11.65 13.83
N ALA A 1023 -23.68 12.84 13.29
CA ALA A 1023 -24.09 12.98 11.90
C ALA A 1023 -22.96 12.61 10.93
N ILE A 1024 -21.72 13.05 11.22
CA ILE A 1024 -20.54 12.71 10.42
C ILE A 1024 -20.28 11.21 10.47
N ASP A 1025 -20.22 10.62 11.66
CA ASP A 1025 -19.83 9.23 11.86
C ASP A 1025 -20.87 8.26 11.28
N ASN A 1026 -22.18 8.52 11.44
CA ASN A 1026 -23.21 7.67 10.85
C ASN A 1026 -23.23 7.76 9.32
N GLY A 1027 -23.22 8.98 8.76
CA GLY A 1027 -23.20 9.17 7.32
C GLY A 1027 -21.96 8.53 6.68
N TRP A 1028 -20.78 8.72 7.29
CA TRP A 1028 -19.54 8.12 6.79
C TRP A 1028 -19.58 6.59 6.80
N GLN A 1029 -20.12 5.97 7.85
CA GLN A 1029 -20.27 4.51 7.91
C GLN A 1029 -21.21 3.96 6.84
N GLU A 1030 -22.34 4.62 6.60
CA GLU A 1030 -23.28 4.25 5.52
C GLU A 1030 -22.59 4.37 4.16
N HIS A 1031 -21.89 5.47 3.91
CA HIS A 1031 -21.14 5.68 2.68
C HIS A 1031 -20.03 4.65 2.48
N LEU A 1032 -19.30 4.25 3.53
CA LEU A 1032 -18.30 3.17 3.41
C LEU A 1032 -18.92 1.86 2.94
N ALA A 1033 -20.12 1.50 3.43
CA ALA A 1033 -20.83 0.31 3.00
C ALA A 1033 -21.25 0.41 1.52
N GLU A 1034 -21.84 1.55 1.11
CA GLU A 1034 -22.22 1.79 -0.29
C GLU A 1034 -21.00 1.74 -1.24
N MET A 1035 -19.86 2.26 -0.78
CA MET A 1035 -18.62 2.28 -1.55
C MET A 1035 -18.01 0.89 -1.71
N ASP A 1036 -18.14 0.01 -0.72
CA ASP A 1036 -17.77 -1.40 -0.82
C ASP A 1036 -18.66 -2.13 -1.84
N GLU A 1037 -19.98 -1.94 -1.79
CA GLU A 1037 -20.93 -2.51 -2.77
C GLU A 1037 -20.65 -2.01 -4.20
N LEU A 1038 -20.40 -0.70 -4.36
CA LEU A 1038 -20.08 -0.10 -5.64
C LEU A 1038 -18.80 -0.70 -6.23
N ARG A 1039 -17.76 -0.89 -5.40
CA ARG A 1039 -16.48 -1.45 -5.83
C ARG A 1039 -16.67 -2.86 -6.40
N GLU A 1040 -17.51 -3.68 -5.79
CA GLU A 1040 -17.81 -5.03 -6.24
C GLU A 1040 -18.67 -5.04 -7.51
N GLY A 1041 -19.73 -4.22 -7.55
CA GLY A 1041 -20.66 -4.14 -8.69
C GLY A 1041 -20.04 -3.58 -9.97
N VAL A 1042 -19.02 -2.72 -9.87
CA VAL A 1042 -18.37 -2.07 -11.01
C VAL A 1042 -17.67 -3.07 -11.95
N TYR A 1043 -17.22 -4.23 -11.44
CA TYR A 1043 -16.62 -5.27 -12.28
C TYR A 1043 -17.60 -5.91 -13.25
N LEU A 1044 -18.89 -5.98 -12.90
CA LEU A 1044 -19.93 -6.49 -13.78
C LEU A 1044 -20.21 -5.53 -14.96
N ARG A 1045 -20.00 -4.23 -14.75
CA ARG A 1045 -20.15 -3.18 -15.79
C ARG A 1045 -19.02 -3.21 -16.84
N SER A 1046 -17.89 -3.86 -16.54
CA SER A 1046 -16.77 -4.07 -17.49
C SER A 1046 -17.17 -4.83 -18.77
N GLN A 1047 -18.31 -5.51 -18.77
CA GLN A 1047 -18.88 -6.17 -19.95
C GLN A 1047 -19.26 -5.17 -21.07
N GLY A 1048 -19.40 -3.87 -20.74
CA GLY A 1048 -19.74 -2.79 -21.67
C GLY A 1048 -18.56 -2.05 -22.33
N GLN A 1049 -17.32 -2.56 -22.29
CA GLN A 1049 -16.10 -1.91 -22.82
C GLN A 1049 -15.70 -0.57 -22.18
N LYS A 1050 -16.28 -0.21 -21.03
CA LYS A 1050 -15.87 0.97 -20.26
C LYS A 1050 -14.84 0.60 -19.19
N ASP A 1051 -13.96 1.54 -18.83
CA ASP A 1051 -12.97 1.35 -17.76
C ASP A 1051 -13.68 1.34 -16.39
N PRO A 1052 -13.61 0.23 -15.62
CA PRO A 1052 -14.25 0.12 -14.32
C PRO A 1052 -13.85 1.22 -13.34
N LEU A 1053 -12.58 1.63 -13.33
CA LEU A 1053 -12.09 2.65 -12.39
C LEU A 1053 -12.69 4.02 -12.68
N VAL A 1054 -12.94 4.34 -13.97
CA VAL A 1054 -13.54 5.62 -14.36
C VAL A 1054 -15.01 5.67 -13.94
N GLU A 1055 -15.75 4.59 -14.17
CA GLU A 1055 -17.15 4.50 -13.74
C GLU A 1055 -17.26 4.54 -12.21
N TYR A 1056 -16.37 3.84 -11.50
CA TYR A 1056 -16.29 3.94 -10.04
C TYR A 1056 -16.08 5.37 -9.57
N LYS A 1057 -15.11 6.11 -10.15
CA LYS A 1057 -14.86 7.51 -9.80
C LYS A 1057 -16.07 8.42 -9.98
N ILE A 1058 -16.81 8.23 -11.08
CA ILE A 1058 -17.99 9.05 -11.39
C ILE A 1058 -19.10 8.79 -10.36
N GLU A 1059 -19.42 7.53 -10.09
CA GLU A 1059 -20.48 7.19 -9.15
C GLU A 1059 -20.08 7.51 -7.71
N ALA A 1060 -18.83 7.21 -7.32
CA ALA A 1060 -18.26 7.56 -6.02
C ALA A 1060 -18.34 9.06 -5.73
N PHE A 1061 -18.10 9.91 -6.74
CA PHE A 1061 -18.22 11.36 -6.59
C PHE A 1061 -19.67 11.79 -6.34
N LYS A 1062 -20.64 11.16 -7.00
CA LYS A 1062 -22.07 11.44 -6.75
C LYS A 1062 -22.50 11.00 -5.35
N LEU A 1063 -22.15 9.77 -4.95
CA LEU A 1063 -22.44 9.25 -3.61
C LEU A 1063 -21.83 10.16 -2.53
N PHE A 1064 -20.61 10.65 -2.75
CA PHE A 1064 -19.98 11.59 -1.82
C PHE A 1064 -20.69 12.94 -1.72
N GLY A 1065 -21.24 13.46 -2.83
CA GLY A 1065 -22.10 14.66 -2.78
C GLY A 1065 -23.33 14.42 -1.90
N VAL A 1066 -24.03 13.31 -2.12
CA VAL A 1066 -25.19 12.89 -1.33
C VAL A 1066 -24.83 12.74 0.15
N LEU A 1067 -23.69 12.13 0.46
CA LEU A 1067 -23.16 12.01 1.82
C LEU A 1067 -23.01 13.37 2.49
N MET A 1068 -22.31 14.30 1.85
CA MET A 1068 -22.04 15.61 2.46
C MET A 1068 -23.34 16.38 2.71
N ASP A 1069 -24.30 16.29 1.80
CA ASP A 1069 -25.64 16.88 1.98
C ASP A 1069 -26.41 16.19 3.11
N GLN A 1070 -26.28 14.87 3.26
CA GLN A 1070 -26.91 14.11 4.34
C GLN A 1070 -26.31 14.46 5.71
N ILE A 1071 -24.97 14.45 5.84
CA ILE A 1071 -24.27 14.83 7.09
C ILE A 1071 -24.73 16.20 7.57
N LYS A 1072 -24.78 17.17 6.65
CA LYS A 1072 -25.20 18.54 6.95
C LYS A 1072 -26.65 18.61 7.42
N ARG A 1073 -27.57 17.94 6.70
CA ARG A 1073 -29.00 17.87 7.06
C ARG A 1073 -29.21 17.20 8.41
N ASP A 1074 -28.59 16.05 8.64
CA ASP A 1074 -28.69 15.29 9.89
C ASP A 1074 -28.09 16.08 11.06
N ALA A 1075 -26.96 16.75 10.85
CA ALA A 1075 -26.35 17.63 11.84
C ALA A 1075 -27.34 18.73 12.27
N THR A 1076 -27.96 19.43 11.31
CA THR A 1076 -28.93 20.50 11.60
C THR A 1076 -30.16 19.95 12.30
N ALA A 1077 -30.74 18.87 11.80
CA ALA A 1077 -31.91 18.24 12.41
C ALA A 1077 -31.62 17.80 13.86
N ASN A 1078 -30.46 17.19 14.11
CA ASN A 1078 -30.04 16.75 15.44
C ASN A 1078 -29.89 17.93 16.41
N LEU A 1079 -29.31 19.05 15.96
CA LEU A 1079 -29.17 20.26 16.78
C LEU A 1079 -30.54 20.81 17.23
N PHE A 1080 -31.52 20.87 16.31
CA PHE A 1080 -32.86 21.40 16.62
C PHE A 1080 -33.72 20.42 17.44
N GLN A 1081 -33.60 19.11 17.23
CA GLN A 1081 -34.27 18.11 18.06
C GLN A 1081 -33.80 18.15 19.51
N LEU A 1082 -32.49 18.32 19.75
CA LEU A 1082 -31.95 18.49 21.10
C LEU A 1082 -32.46 19.76 21.77
N ALA A 1083 -32.45 20.89 21.06
CA ALA A 1083 -32.96 22.16 21.57
C ALA A 1083 -34.45 22.04 21.98
N ALA A 1084 -35.26 21.30 21.20
CA ALA A 1084 -36.65 21.00 21.53
C ALA A 1084 -36.78 20.11 22.78
N GLY A 1085 -35.96 19.07 22.91
CA GLY A 1085 -35.94 18.18 24.08
C GLY A 1085 -35.56 18.90 25.39
N ILE A 1086 -34.60 19.82 25.33
CA ILE A 1086 -34.18 20.63 26.50
C ILE A 1086 -35.26 21.65 26.87
N SER A 1087 -35.92 22.26 25.89
CA SER A 1087 -37.07 23.16 26.11
C SER A 1087 -38.28 22.44 26.73
N ALA A 1088 -38.57 21.21 26.27
CA ALA A 1088 -39.63 20.36 26.83
C ALA A 1088 -39.36 19.96 28.30
N LEU A 1089 -38.09 19.71 28.65
CA LEU A 1089 -37.69 19.44 30.05
C LEU A 1089 -37.83 20.66 30.96
N LYS A 1090 -37.69 21.89 30.42
CA LYS A 1090 -37.95 23.13 31.16
C LYS A 1090 -39.44 23.39 31.39
N THR A 1091 -40.29 23.04 30.43
CA THR A 1091 -41.75 23.21 30.54
C THR A 1091 -42.41 22.12 31.40
N ALA A 1092 -41.76 20.97 31.58
CA ALA A 1092 -42.20 19.89 32.46
C ALA A 1092 -41.76 20.05 33.94
N ARG A 1093 -40.82 20.96 34.23
CA ARG A 1093 -40.42 21.37 35.58
C ARG A 1093 -41.16 22.63 36.00
#